data_AF-A0AA90HB92-F1
#
_entry.id   AF-A0AA90HB92-F1
#
_cell.length_a   1.000
_cell.length_b   1.000
_cell.length_c   1.000
_cell.angle_alpha   90.00
_cell.angle_beta   90.00
_cell.angle_gamma   90.00
#
_symmetry.space_group_name_H-M   'P 1'
#
loop_
_entity.id
_entity.type
_entity.pdbx_description
1 polymer ?
#
loop_
_entity_poly.entity_id
_entity_poly.type
_entity_poly.pdbx_seq_one_letter_code
_entity_poly.pdbx_strand_id
1 'polypeptide(L)'
;MPLVVFQAESGKAKDDATVEYMVEQLRLRHVEGELICFDLKEHANRTDAGKKRNQDQYDAAFDLLDSLSNASNWGGSNLPRSRRLAFPRSLLVKAIAEAAESGSGKNALDELRKMRWRPRSSGSRKWLAGEFKAVTDVGNLFGAVVLLVVTTVLGQSSWRWPLVLLVLLFLLFGLWRVLPLFRPQLLWLSPVNRWFSRSTFLAAGQGQAGGKSWSWWRPLRSGRVMTRRADGLSKLFAAAPRSTALTRARDADAPQEEPAGTEDTGRHPPLPRALATLAARLVPAGWREPAASGTTEVVNTKQYLLQLRTLALLEDLRALYRPWMPDLRRRKRPTPPIIFFPRATEDSGTIALLDAINDIRCRRSEVDPLLVIAGVDRAGMRKLSELSDSGLRRPPSGEWNVDVYAQWEDGLLLGQSPNGRPWILHRRISREDMEETAWKLTSPQEPARSLWVRMWSVWTLAAVLVVAVLAAGRFGQDYEHRYCGSRILFGNHDLRRVPDLEGTGVECIGVTDRAYPFDDGGFRLNGGTPQDPGTGPGEGVTVSTVENWITASNATIGNSPHVTVVYAGQLSTWQDQPTQVRNGLEELAGVYLAQQYVNSGNMDGPKIRVLIANGGQELRHQYLMAQQIVRMAKNDPTISAVVGLGRDADDSAKTVGLLERSGLAVVDTTNSSPTLASDSTNYFGLAATDQEEANALTNVLPRTSRESPALVVTRTPQGTDDQYSPQQRKAATTALTQAGYKVRQVSYTSGSDTSFSTAIDTICGGTSKVIYLAGRAEEFSALLSSIAGNGSCGRPLDLLTGDDLTKLDFDTSTSVPSNVQVYFAALADPAVTGQQSALLNSEQDVPQLSEHNPRASGKNTDLPAAILSEPMFEDGTLSLGYEATEVVQNAADSAGAVDHGYRYAVLAQLRRTVLANQPTGWVDFEHFPQIGTATGHGIVIYGVTHSDEGKPTLKLTCDTLSGMRSLKAAPAPAAAPSGSSAGKGSVGTCDPRRVTG
;
A
#
# COMPACT_ATOMS: atom_id res chain seq x y z
N MET A 1 -16.16 40.86 -24.66
CA MET A 1 -17.46 40.83 -25.37
C MET A 1 -17.93 42.26 -25.60
N PRO A 2 -18.47 42.62 -26.79
CA PRO A 2 -18.95 43.97 -27.11
C PRO A 2 -20.24 44.36 -26.37
N LEU A 3 -20.54 45.67 -26.31
CA LEU A 3 -21.91 46.20 -26.20
C LEU A 3 -22.37 46.54 -27.62
N VAL A 4 -23.42 45.89 -28.13
CA VAL A 4 -23.97 46.15 -29.46
C VAL A 4 -25.20 47.04 -29.34
N VAL A 5 -25.17 48.21 -29.96
CA VAL A 5 -26.24 49.20 -29.89
C VAL A 5 -26.84 49.43 -31.28
N PHE A 6 -28.14 49.24 -31.38
CA PHE A 6 -28.90 49.44 -32.61
C PHE A 6 -29.71 50.75 -32.51
N GLN A 7 -29.53 51.66 -33.45
CA GLN A 7 -30.28 52.90 -33.56
C GLN A 7 -31.49 52.72 -34.49
N ALA A 8 -32.69 52.97 -33.99
CA ALA A 8 -33.91 52.92 -34.79
C ALA A 8 -34.06 54.19 -35.65
N GLU A 9 -34.15 54.03 -36.98
CA GLU A 9 -34.55 55.11 -37.90
C GLU A 9 -36.03 54.98 -38.32
N SER A 10 -36.68 56.12 -38.58
CA SER A 10 -38.04 56.17 -39.12
C SER A 10 -37.99 55.96 -40.64
N GLY A 11 -38.28 54.74 -41.09
CA GLY A 11 -38.30 54.33 -42.50
C GLY A 11 -37.52 53.04 -42.74
N LYS A 12 -37.87 52.28 -43.80
CA LYS A 12 -37.12 51.07 -44.20
C LYS A 12 -35.65 51.47 -44.43
N ALA A 13 -34.77 51.04 -43.54
CA ALA A 13 -33.33 51.08 -43.81
C ALA A 13 -33.09 50.23 -45.06
N LYS A 14 -32.40 50.79 -46.05
CA LYS A 14 -32.11 50.11 -47.31
C LYS A 14 -31.13 48.97 -46.99
N ASP A 15 -31.62 47.74 -47.08
CA ASP A 15 -30.92 46.44 -47.03
C ASP A 15 -29.70 46.37 -46.11
N ASP A 16 -29.87 45.71 -44.96
CA ASP A 16 -28.71 45.15 -44.24
C ASP A 16 -29.04 43.70 -43.85
N ALA A 17 -29.14 42.83 -44.87
CA ALA A 17 -29.39 41.38 -44.75
C ALA A 17 -28.46 40.70 -43.72
N THR A 18 -27.33 41.34 -43.41
CA THR A 18 -26.40 40.86 -42.39
C THR A 18 -26.87 41.05 -40.96
N VAL A 19 -27.64 42.11 -40.67
CA VAL A 19 -28.21 42.32 -39.32
C VAL A 19 -29.28 41.26 -39.05
N GLU A 20 -30.14 40.99 -40.04
CA GLU A 20 -31.09 39.87 -40.00
C GLU A 20 -30.36 38.52 -39.83
N TYR A 21 -29.29 38.27 -40.59
CA TYR A 21 -28.49 37.05 -40.44
C TYR A 21 -27.89 36.91 -39.04
N MET A 22 -27.30 37.97 -38.48
CA MET A 22 -26.65 37.94 -37.17
C MET A 22 -27.67 37.74 -36.04
N VAL A 23 -28.83 38.38 -36.16
CA VAL A 23 -29.98 38.17 -35.28
C VAL A 23 -30.49 36.72 -35.37
N GLU A 24 -30.63 36.18 -36.59
CA GLU A 24 -31.10 34.82 -36.80
C GLU A 24 -30.06 33.79 -36.30
N GLN A 25 -28.76 34.05 -36.42
CA GLN A 25 -27.70 33.23 -35.82
C GLN A 25 -27.77 33.24 -34.29
N LEU A 26 -27.96 34.42 -33.68
CA LEU A 26 -28.17 34.50 -32.22
C LEU A 26 -29.45 33.77 -31.81
N ARG A 27 -30.50 33.82 -32.62
CA ARG A 27 -31.73 33.06 -32.40
C ARG A 27 -31.50 31.55 -32.50
N LEU A 28 -30.81 31.06 -33.53
CA LEU A 28 -30.51 29.63 -33.71
C LEU A 28 -29.69 29.08 -32.52
N ARG A 29 -28.66 29.82 -32.11
CA ARG A 29 -27.82 29.47 -30.94
C ARG A 29 -28.62 29.50 -29.62
N HIS A 30 -29.58 30.41 -29.51
CA HIS A 30 -30.51 30.45 -28.37
C HIS A 30 -31.44 29.22 -28.37
N VAL A 31 -31.98 28.84 -29.53
CA VAL A 31 -32.82 27.64 -29.71
C VAL A 31 -32.04 26.35 -29.38
N GLU A 32 -30.75 26.30 -29.71
CA GLU A 32 -29.87 25.16 -29.38
C GLU A 32 -29.46 25.10 -27.89
N GLY A 33 -29.89 26.08 -27.07
CA GLY A 33 -29.56 26.13 -25.65
C GLY A 33 -28.09 26.49 -25.37
N GLU A 34 -27.47 27.20 -26.32
CA GLU A 34 -26.07 27.65 -26.27
C GLU A 34 -25.91 29.06 -25.69
N LEU A 35 -27.01 29.74 -25.33
CA LEU A 35 -27.03 31.08 -24.73
C LEU A 35 -27.78 31.11 -23.39
N ILE A 36 -27.39 32.02 -22.49
CA ILE A 36 -28.11 32.27 -21.22
C ILE A 36 -28.71 33.68 -21.27
N CYS A 37 -29.98 33.79 -21.64
CA CYS A 37 -30.68 35.08 -21.77
C CYS A 37 -31.29 35.57 -20.45
N PHE A 38 -31.32 36.88 -20.26
CA PHE A 38 -32.04 37.55 -19.17
C PHE A 38 -33.52 37.78 -19.55
N ASP A 39 -34.44 37.42 -18.65
CA ASP A 39 -35.89 37.61 -18.83
C ASP A 39 -36.32 39.04 -18.42
N LEU A 40 -36.65 39.85 -19.42
CA LEU A 40 -37.12 41.22 -19.23
C LEU A 40 -38.62 41.35 -18.95
N LYS A 41 -39.43 40.32 -19.19
CA LYS A 41 -40.90 40.40 -19.01
C LYS A 41 -41.26 40.58 -17.54
N GLU A 42 -40.52 39.92 -16.63
CA GLU A 42 -40.73 40.07 -15.19
C GLU A 42 -40.33 41.46 -14.67
N HIS A 43 -39.37 42.12 -15.32
CA HIS A 43 -38.97 43.50 -14.99
C HIS A 43 -39.99 44.51 -15.51
N ALA A 44 -40.37 44.41 -16.80
CA ALA A 44 -41.35 45.31 -17.44
C ALA A 44 -42.71 45.29 -16.71
N ASN A 45 -43.20 44.11 -16.33
CA ASN A 45 -44.45 43.96 -15.56
C ASN A 45 -44.39 44.59 -14.15
N ARG A 46 -43.21 44.65 -13.51
CA ARG A 46 -43.04 45.32 -12.21
C ARG A 46 -42.97 46.83 -12.33
N THR A 47 -42.41 47.35 -13.42
CA THR A 47 -42.32 48.80 -13.68
C THR A 47 -43.64 49.38 -14.20
N ASP A 48 -44.43 48.65 -14.98
CA ASP A 48 -45.73 49.12 -15.49
C ASP A 48 -46.83 49.15 -14.41
N ALA A 49 -46.73 48.32 -13.38
CA ALA A 49 -47.67 48.29 -12.25
C ALA A 49 -47.63 49.54 -11.36
N GLY A 50 -46.70 50.46 -11.58
CA GLY A 50 -46.63 51.74 -10.88
C GLY A 50 -45.91 52.79 -11.71
N LYS A 51 -46.64 53.52 -12.56
CA LYS A 51 -46.17 54.73 -13.27
C LYS A 51 -45.62 55.76 -12.26
N LYS A 52 -44.36 55.67 -11.88
CA LYS A 52 -43.61 56.73 -11.19
C LYS A 52 -43.06 57.67 -12.26
N ARG A 53 -43.89 58.64 -12.64
CA ARG A 53 -43.63 59.59 -13.74
C ARG A 53 -42.53 60.63 -13.43
N ASN A 54 -41.60 60.35 -12.50
CA ASN A 54 -40.57 61.27 -12.02
C ASN A 54 -39.38 60.55 -11.32
N GLN A 55 -39.02 59.34 -11.75
CA GLN A 55 -37.88 58.59 -11.19
C GLN A 55 -36.57 59.03 -11.87
N ASP A 56 -35.54 59.30 -11.06
CA ASP A 56 -34.18 59.63 -11.54
C ASP A 56 -33.58 58.44 -12.32
N GLN A 57 -32.89 58.70 -13.44
CA GLN A 57 -32.28 57.68 -14.31
C GLN A 57 -31.37 56.70 -13.55
N TYR A 58 -30.69 57.18 -12.48
CA TYR A 58 -29.85 56.34 -11.64
C TYR A 58 -30.66 55.40 -10.74
N ASP A 59 -31.81 55.84 -10.25
CA ASP A 59 -32.70 55.01 -9.43
C ASP A 59 -33.30 53.88 -10.28
N ALA A 60 -33.72 54.18 -11.51
CA ALA A 60 -34.17 53.17 -12.47
C ALA A 60 -33.06 52.17 -12.84
N ALA A 61 -31.82 52.66 -13.03
CA ALA A 61 -30.66 51.80 -13.29
C ALA A 61 -30.32 50.88 -12.11
N PHE A 62 -30.51 51.35 -10.87
CA PHE A 62 -30.33 50.50 -9.68
C PHE A 62 -31.35 49.36 -9.60
N ASP A 63 -32.62 49.62 -9.92
CA ASP A 63 -33.67 48.59 -9.94
C ASP A 63 -33.41 47.53 -11.02
N LEU A 64 -32.84 47.96 -12.15
CA LEU A 64 -32.43 47.08 -13.23
C LEU A 64 -31.25 46.18 -12.81
N LEU A 65 -30.24 46.73 -12.14
CA LEU A 65 -29.13 45.94 -11.57
C LEU A 65 -29.59 44.98 -10.47
N ASP A 66 -30.58 45.36 -9.66
CA ASP A 66 -31.17 44.48 -8.65
C ASP A 66 -31.92 43.30 -9.31
N SER A 67 -32.49 43.50 -10.50
CA SER A 67 -33.07 42.41 -11.30
C SER A 67 -31.99 41.56 -11.97
N LEU A 68 -30.95 42.17 -12.54
CA LEU A 68 -29.83 41.44 -13.17
C LEU A 68 -29.05 40.57 -12.18
N SER A 69 -28.94 41.00 -10.92
CA SER A 69 -28.30 40.22 -9.86
C SER A 69 -29.19 39.12 -9.28
N ASN A 70 -30.43 38.97 -9.75
CA ASN A 70 -31.29 37.86 -9.38
C ASN A 70 -31.09 36.67 -10.33
N ALA A 71 -30.50 35.60 -9.80
CA ALA A 71 -30.21 34.39 -10.56
C ALA A 71 -31.44 33.69 -11.17
N SER A 72 -32.66 33.91 -10.64
CA SER A 72 -33.88 33.33 -11.22
C SER A 72 -34.26 33.95 -12.55
N ASN A 73 -33.80 35.16 -12.85
CA ASN A 73 -34.19 35.92 -14.03
C ASN A 73 -33.34 35.55 -15.26
N TRP A 74 -32.49 34.52 -15.15
CA TRP A 74 -31.59 34.07 -16.21
C TRP A 74 -31.96 32.67 -16.67
N GLY A 75 -32.23 32.51 -17.96
CA GLY A 75 -32.44 31.23 -18.68
C GLY A 75 -33.67 30.39 -18.30
N GLY A 76 -34.67 30.98 -17.64
CA GLY A 76 -35.93 30.31 -17.29
C GLY A 76 -35.84 29.35 -16.10
N SER A 77 -37.01 28.89 -15.62
CA SER A 77 -37.16 28.10 -14.38
C SER A 77 -36.46 26.72 -14.40
N ASN A 78 -36.14 26.19 -15.58
CA ASN A 78 -35.70 24.81 -15.79
C ASN A 78 -34.19 24.63 -16.07
N LEU A 79 -33.36 25.67 -15.92
CA LEU A 79 -31.90 25.51 -16.10
C LEU A 79 -31.29 24.47 -15.14
N PRO A 80 -30.42 23.56 -15.65
CA PRO A 80 -29.65 22.65 -14.82
C PRO A 80 -28.84 23.43 -13.80
N ARG A 81 -28.67 22.84 -12.62
CA ARG A 81 -27.97 23.49 -11.52
C ARG A 81 -26.53 23.90 -11.89
N SER A 82 -25.89 23.12 -12.75
CA SER A 82 -24.55 23.37 -13.27
C SER A 82 -24.45 24.58 -14.20
N ARG A 83 -25.58 25.17 -14.66
CA ARG A 83 -25.66 26.36 -15.54
C ARG A 83 -26.27 27.61 -14.89
N ARG A 84 -26.82 27.54 -13.66
CA ARG A 84 -27.38 28.71 -12.95
C ARG A 84 -26.31 29.74 -12.60
N LEU A 85 -26.57 31.02 -12.84
CA LEU A 85 -25.66 32.11 -12.45
C LEU A 85 -25.76 32.36 -10.94
N ALA A 86 -24.69 32.90 -10.35
CA ALA A 86 -24.64 33.26 -8.93
C ALA A 86 -23.95 34.61 -8.78
N PHE A 87 -24.56 35.51 -8.00
CA PHE A 87 -24.14 36.91 -7.88
C PHE A 87 -23.81 37.31 -6.44
N PRO A 88 -22.85 36.63 -5.77
CA PRO A 88 -22.62 36.85 -4.35
C PRO A 88 -22.02 38.23 -4.02
N ARG A 89 -21.26 38.87 -4.92
CA ARG A 89 -20.75 40.24 -4.71
C ARG A 89 -21.86 41.26 -4.91
N SER A 90 -22.71 41.09 -5.92
CA SER A 90 -23.87 41.97 -6.12
C SER A 90 -24.84 41.91 -4.94
N LEU A 91 -25.11 40.70 -4.42
CA LEU A 91 -25.97 40.51 -3.24
C LEU A 91 -25.38 41.14 -1.97
N LEU A 92 -24.05 41.12 -1.80
CA LEU A 92 -23.38 41.78 -0.70
C LEU A 92 -23.55 43.31 -0.77
N VAL A 93 -23.35 43.91 -1.94
CA VAL A 93 -23.53 45.36 -2.13
C VAL A 93 -24.99 45.76 -1.95
N LYS A 94 -25.93 44.94 -2.41
CA LYS A 94 -27.37 45.13 -2.18
C LYS A 94 -27.74 45.08 -0.70
N ALA A 95 -27.22 44.11 0.05
CA ALA A 95 -27.45 44.00 1.49
C ALA A 95 -26.95 45.24 2.24
N ILE A 96 -25.79 45.79 1.84
CA ILE A 96 -25.24 47.03 2.45
C ILE A 96 -26.13 48.23 2.14
N ALA A 97 -26.66 48.32 0.92
CA ALA A 97 -27.57 49.39 0.53
C ALA A 97 -28.90 49.34 1.32
N GLU A 98 -29.52 48.16 1.41
CA GLU A 98 -30.75 47.96 2.20
C GLU A 98 -30.54 48.25 3.69
N ALA A 99 -29.35 47.94 4.23
CA ALA A 99 -28.98 48.27 5.60
C ALA A 99 -28.89 49.80 5.79
N ALA A 100 -28.26 50.50 4.85
CA ALA A 100 -28.11 51.95 4.87
C ALA A 100 -29.45 52.69 4.76
N GLU A 101 -30.39 52.17 3.97
CA GLU A 101 -31.74 52.73 3.86
C GLU A 101 -32.57 52.56 5.14
N SER A 102 -32.23 51.58 5.99
CA SER A 102 -32.96 51.27 7.23
C SER A 102 -32.43 51.97 8.49
N GLY A 103 -31.28 52.65 8.43
CA GLY A 103 -30.74 53.35 9.60
C GLY A 103 -29.61 54.31 9.26
N SER A 104 -29.53 55.43 10.00
CA SER A 104 -28.41 56.38 9.97
C SER A 104 -27.07 55.65 10.20
N GLY A 105 -26.00 56.04 9.49
CA GLY A 105 -24.80 55.24 9.20
C GLY A 105 -24.16 54.40 10.33
N LYS A 106 -24.35 54.73 11.62
CA LYS A 106 -23.93 53.87 12.75
C LYS A 106 -24.82 52.63 12.98
N ASN A 107 -26.12 52.73 12.70
CA ASN A 107 -27.09 51.64 12.84
C ASN A 107 -27.07 50.66 11.66
N ALA A 108 -26.56 51.09 10.50
CA ALA A 108 -26.51 50.28 9.28
C ALA A 108 -25.63 49.03 9.43
N LEU A 109 -24.51 49.10 10.17
CA LEU A 109 -23.65 47.93 10.40
C LEU A 109 -24.33 46.87 11.29
N ASP A 110 -25.08 47.31 12.30
CA ASP A 110 -25.80 46.40 13.19
C ASP A 110 -26.99 45.76 12.47
N GLU A 111 -27.70 46.52 11.64
CA GLU A 111 -28.71 45.95 10.75
C GLU A 111 -28.11 44.97 9.74
N LEU A 112 -26.94 45.27 9.16
CA LEU A 112 -26.25 44.34 8.26
C LEU A 112 -25.84 43.03 8.95
N ARG A 113 -25.42 43.11 10.23
CA ARG A 113 -25.14 41.92 11.06
C ARG A 113 -26.41 41.12 11.34
N LYS A 114 -27.53 41.77 11.68
CA LYS A 114 -28.84 41.11 11.88
C LYS A 114 -29.31 40.42 10.60
N MET A 115 -29.11 41.05 9.45
CA MET A 115 -29.36 40.49 8.12
C MET A 115 -28.35 39.42 7.70
N ARG A 116 -27.36 39.10 8.55
CA ARG A 116 -26.31 38.11 8.30
C ARG A 116 -25.58 38.36 6.98
N TRP A 117 -25.37 39.64 6.62
CA TRP A 117 -24.70 40.07 5.39
C TRP A 117 -25.40 39.59 4.10
N ARG A 118 -26.74 39.45 4.13
CA ARG A 118 -27.58 39.08 2.98
C ARG A 118 -28.74 40.06 2.81
N PRO A 119 -29.25 40.29 1.60
CA PRO A 119 -30.38 41.18 1.39
C PRO A 119 -31.67 40.61 1.97
N ARG A 120 -32.63 41.47 2.34
CA ARG A 120 -33.97 41.12 2.82
C ARG A 120 -34.74 40.48 1.67
N SER A 121 -35.24 39.26 1.87
CA SER A 121 -36.02 38.57 0.84
C SER A 121 -37.40 39.22 0.67
N SER A 122 -37.71 39.76 -0.51
CA SER A 122 -39.09 40.09 -0.88
C SER A 122 -39.81 38.80 -1.29
N GLY A 123 -40.56 38.16 -0.38
CA GLY A 123 -41.49 37.09 -0.74
C GLY A 123 -41.35 35.78 0.05
N SER A 124 -42.38 35.55 0.87
CA SER A 124 -42.96 34.31 1.42
C SER A 124 -42.28 32.94 1.16
N ARG A 125 -42.04 32.23 2.29
CA ARG A 125 -42.14 30.77 2.51
C ARG A 125 -41.72 29.80 1.38
N LYS A 126 -40.42 29.65 1.10
CA LYS A 126 -39.85 28.38 0.55
C LYS A 126 -38.44 28.07 1.09
N TRP A 127 -38.18 28.41 2.34
CA TRP A 127 -36.84 28.27 2.94
C TRP A 127 -36.41 26.80 3.16
N LEU A 128 -37.34 25.87 3.39
CA LEU A 128 -37.00 24.46 3.66
C LEU A 128 -36.58 23.64 2.41
N ALA A 129 -36.91 24.07 1.18
CA ALA A 129 -36.48 23.36 -0.04
C ALA A 129 -35.10 23.82 -0.57
N GLY A 130 -34.60 24.96 -0.09
CA GLY A 130 -33.33 25.57 -0.52
C GLY A 130 -32.11 25.12 0.30
N GLU A 131 -32.30 24.75 1.56
CA GLU A 131 -31.18 24.46 2.47
C GLU A 131 -30.54 23.08 2.24
N PHE A 132 -31.29 22.08 1.76
CA PHE A 132 -30.71 20.82 1.30
C PHE A 132 -29.90 20.96 0.00
N LYS A 133 -30.11 22.04 -0.76
CA LYS A 133 -29.42 22.26 -2.02
C LYS A 133 -27.99 22.78 -1.80
N ALA A 134 -27.67 23.60 -0.80
CA ALA A 134 -26.32 24.20 -0.68
C ALA A 134 -25.19 23.25 -0.20
N VAL A 135 -25.44 21.94 -0.13
CA VAL A 135 -24.59 20.94 0.52
C VAL A 135 -23.53 20.32 -0.42
N THR A 136 -23.34 20.84 -1.64
CA THR A 136 -22.47 20.17 -2.64
C THR A 136 -21.22 20.92 -3.08
N ASP A 137 -20.82 22.02 -2.41
CA ASP A 137 -19.51 22.63 -2.67
C ASP A 137 -18.45 21.98 -1.77
N VAL A 138 -17.38 21.45 -2.36
CA VAL A 138 -16.15 21.01 -1.68
C VAL A 138 -14.97 21.44 -2.52
N GLY A 139 -14.16 22.33 -1.98
CA GLY A 139 -12.76 22.48 -2.36
C GLY A 139 -11.93 22.33 -1.08
N ASN A 140 -10.98 21.39 -1.09
CA ASN A 140 -9.83 21.29 -0.17
C ASN A 140 -9.90 20.38 1.08
N LEU A 141 -10.75 19.35 1.15
CA LEU A 141 -10.63 18.33 2.21
C LEU A 141 -10.46 16.88 1.72
N PHE A 142 -10.69 16.62 0.43
CA PHE A 142 -10.61 15.26 -0.13
C PHE A 142 -9.18 14.72 -0.19
N GLY A 143 -8.19 15.58 -0.45
CA GLY A 143 -6.78 15.17 -0.57
C GLY A 143 -6.17 14.70 0.75
N ALA A 144 -6.51 15.32 1.88
CA ALA A 144 -5.97 14.95 3.19
C ALA A 144 -6.54 13.60 3.69
N VAL A 145 -7.81 13.33 3.41
CA VAL A 145 -8.45 12.06 3.79
C VAL A 145 -7.91 10.90 2.95
N VAL A 146 -7.74 11.08 1.64
CA VAL A 146 -7.14 10.05 0.78
C VAL A 146 -5.70 9.77 1.18
N LEU A 147 -4.89 10.80 1.46
CA LEU A 147 -3.51 10.61 1.91
C LEU A 147 -3.44 9.83 3.22
N LEU A 148 -4.33 10.13 4.18
CA LEU A 148 -4.39 9.47 5.48
C LEU A 148 -4.89 8.02 5.39
N VAL A 149 -5.80 7.72 4.46
CA VAL A 149 -6.25 6.35 4.16
C VAL A 149 -5.15 5.55 3.47
N VAL A 150 -4.43 6.14 2.50
CA VAL A 150 -3.31 5.46 1.82
C VAL A 150 -2.17 5.16 2.79
N THR A 151 -1.79 6.10 3.67
CA THR A 151 -0.73 5.86 4.64
C THR A 151 -1.11 4.85 5.73
N THR A 152 -2.39 4.77 6.11
CA THR A 152 -2.86 3.79 7.10
C THR A 152 -3.04 2.38 6.51
N VAL A 153 -3.49 2.26 5.25
CA VAL A 153 -3.57 0.97 4.54
C VAL A 153 -2.19 0.37 4.28
N LEU A 154 -1.16 1.20 4.12
CA LEU A 154 0.22 0.73 3.97
C LEU A 154 0.86 0.24 5.29
N GLY A 155 0.23 0.50 6.44
CA GLY A 155 0.88 0.39 7.76
C GLY A 155 0.43 -0.76 8.67
N GLN A 156 -0.75 -1.39 8.49
CA GLN A 156 -1.27 -2.33 9.50
C GLN A 156 -1.92 -3.62 8.97
N SER A 157 -1.76 -4.68 9.77
CA SER A 157 -2.11 -6.09 9.55
C SER A 157 -3.62 -6.41 9.55
N SER A 158 -4.52 -5.45 9.79
CA SER A 158 -5.97 -5.71 9.73
C SER A 158 -6.74 -4.62 8.99
N TRP A 159 -7.19 -4.96 7.78
CA TRP A 159 -7.94 -4.10 6.85
C TRP A 159 -9.31 -3.60 7.38
N ARG A 160 -9.79 -4.13 8.50
CA ARG A 160 -11.10 -3.81 9.09
C ARG A 160 -11.17 -2.39 9.66
N TRP A 161 -10.09 -1.93 10.32
CA TRP A 161 -10.03 -0.61 10.95
C TRP A 161 -10.04 0.57 9.96
N PRO A 162 -9.28 0.56 8.84
CA PRO A 162 -9.37 1.65 7.86
C PRO A 162 -10.77 1.76 7.24
N LEU A 163 -11.52 0.66 7.10
CA LEU A 163 -12.89 0.66 6.61
C LEU A 163 -13.86 1.34 7.59
N VAL A 164 -13.75 1.03 8.89
CA VAL A 164 -14.53 1.68 9.95
C VAL A 164 -14.21 3.18 10.02
N LEU A 165 -12.93 3.55 9.89
CA LEU A 165 -12.48 4.94 9.94
C LEU A 165 -12.97 5.74 8.73
N LEU A 166 -13.02 5.12 7.54
CA LEU A 166 -13.57 5.72 6.33
C LEU A 166 -15.09 5.93 6.44
N VAL A 167 -15.83 4.97 6.99
CA VAL A 167 -17.27 5.10 7.27
C VAL A 167 -17.53 6.19 8.32
N LEU A 168 -16.76 6.22 9.42
CA LEU A 168 -16.87 7.26 10.45
C LEU A 168 -16.56 8.65 9.90
N LEU A 169 -15.52 8.81 9.09
CA LEU A 169 -15.20 10.08 8.44
C LEU A 169 -16.28 10.51 7.45
N PHE A 170 -16.88 9.56 6.72
CA PHE A 170 -18.00 9.82 5.83
C PHE A 170 -19.25 10.26 6.61
N LEU A 171 -19.55 9.59 7.74
CA LEU A 171 -20.64 9.95 8.65
C LEU A 171 -20.40 11.30 9.34
N LEU A 172 -19.20 11.58 9.83
CA LEU A 172 -18.80 12.86 10.41
C LEU A 172 -18.88 13.99 9.38
N PHE A 173 -18.48 13.74 8.15
CA PHE A 173 -18.65 14.69 7.05
C PHE A 173 -20.14 14.92 6.74
N GLY A 174 -20.95 13.87 6.74
CA GLY A 174 -22.41 13.97 6.65
C GLY A 174 -23.01 14.81 7.79
N LEU A 175 -22.60 14.56 9.03
CA LEU A 175 -23.08 15.25 10.23
C LEU A 175 -22.68 16.73 10.24
N TRP A 176 -21.42 17.04 9.87
CA TRP A 176 -20.88 18.40 9.79
C TRP A 176 -21.61 19.25 8.72
N ARG A 177 -22.14 18.61 7.68
CA ARG A 177 -22.94 19.28 6.63
C ARG A 177 -24.35 19.67 7.07
N VAL A 178 -24.90 18.97 8.07
CA VAL A 178 -26.31 19.08 8.50
C VAL A 178 -26.49 20.11 9.63
N LEU A 179 -25.42 20.59 10.27
CA LEU A 179 -25.49 21.57 11.37
C LEU A 179 -25.18 23.01 10.90
N PRO A 180 -26.18 23.83 10.50
CA PRO A 180 -25.99 25.22 10.07
C PRO A 180 -25.58 26.18 11.21
N LEU A 181 -25.57 25.73 12.46
CA LEU A 181 -25.33 26.55 13.66
C LEU A 181 -23.92 27.15 13.74
N PHE A 182 -22.91 26.60 13.05
CA PHE A 182 -21.51 27.04 13.16
C PHE A 182 -20.98 27.94 12.03
N ARG A 183 -21.84 28.41 11.10
CA ARG A 183 -21.40 29.15 9.88
C ARG A 183 -20.96 30.63 9.98
N PRO A 184 -21.13 31.41 11.09
CA PRO A 184 -20.72 32.82 11.07
C PRO A 184 -19.19 33.05 11.23
N GLN A 185 -18.41 32.03 11.61
CA GLN A 185 -17.01 32.24 12.02
C GLN A 185 -16.00 32.30 10.87
N LEU A 186 -16.29 31.79 9.67
CA LEU A 186 -15.31 31.63 8.57
C LEU A 186 -15.52 32.57 7.37
N LEU A 187 -16.26 33.67 7.54
CA LEU A 187 -16.57 34.62 6.46
C LEU A 187 -15.30 35.16 5.77
N TRP A 188 -14.18 35.33 6.47
CA TRP A 188 -12.96 35.89 5.87
C TRP A 188 -12.35 34.98 4.79
N LEU A 189 -12.68 33.68 4.74
CA LEU A 189 -12.19 32.73 3.74
C LEU A 189 -12.89 32.86 2.37
N SER A 190 -14.03 33.54 2.32
CA SER A 190 -14.82 33.63 1.08
C SER A 190 -14.15 34.50 0.01
N PRO A 191 -14.12 34.08 -1.27
CA PRO A 191 -13.65 34.90 -2.39
C PRO A 191 -14.35 36.25 -2.52
N VAL A 192 -15.64 36.30 -2.18
CA VAL A 192 -16.48 37.51 -2.15
C VAL A 192 -15.90 38.53 -1.19
N ASN A 193 -15.48 38.03 -0.04
CA ASN A 193 -14.97 38.84 1.03
C ASN A 193 -13.55 39.34 0.72
N ARG A 194 -12.71 38.48 0.14
CA ARG A 194 -11.42 38.90 -0.39
C ARG A 194 -11.56 40.00 -1.45
N TRP A 195 -12.51 39.89 -2.36
CA TRP A 195 -12.79 40.93 -3.36
C TRP A 195 -13.19 42.26 -2.71
N PHE A 196 -14.17 42.24 -1.80
CA PHE A 196 -14.65 43.46 -1.13
C PHE A 196 -13.55 44.15 -0.32
N SER A 197 -12.67 43.38 0.32
CA SER A 197 -11.52 43.88 1.08
C SER A 197 -10.33 44.35 0.24
N ARG A 198 -10.18 43.88 -1.00
CA ARG A 198 -8.98 44.17 -1.84
C ARG A 198 -9.27 45.03 -3.06
N SER A 199 -10.54 45.22 -3.44
CA SER A 199 -10.90 46.07 -4.57
C SER A 199 -10.41 47.51 -4.32
N THR A 200 -9.61 48.02 -5.26
CA THR A 200 -9.08 49.39 -5.27
C THR A 200 -10.16 50.39 -5.64
N PHE A 201 -11.18 49.98 -6.41
CA PHE A 201 -12.34 50.79 -6.76
C PHE A 201 -13.05 51.34 -5.51
N LEU A 202 -13.25 50.48 -4.51
CA LEU A 202 -13.82 50.85 -3.19
C LEU A 202 -12.90 51.74 -2.35
N ALA A 203 -11.58 51.68 -2.56
CA ALA A 203 -10.62 52.49 -1.81
C ALA A 203 -10.50 53.92 -2.37
N ALA A 204 -10.76 54.11 -3.67
CA ALA A 204 -10.70 55.41 -4.33
C ALA A 204 -11.86 56.34 -3.93
N GLY A 205 -13.07 55.81 -3.70
CA GLY A 205 -14.25 56.62 -3.35
C GLY A 205 -14.40 57.03 -1.87
N GLN A 206 -13.45 56.70 -0.99
CA GLN A 206 -13.56 56.96 0.47
C GLN A 206 -12.53 57.96 1.02
N GLY A 207 -11.71 58.60 0.17
CA GLY A 207 -10.56 59.39 0.62
C GLY A 207 -9.50 58.52 1.32
N GLN A 208 -8.25 58.99 1.47
CA GLN A 208 -7.16 58.20 2.04
C GLN A 208 -7.47 57.61 3.45
N ALA A 209 -7.95 56.37 3.51
CA ALA A 209 -7.91 55.54 4.69
C ALA A 209 -6.75 54.54 4.56
N GLY A 210 -5.55 55.00 4.95
CA GLY A 210 -4.34 54.20 4.96
C GLY A 210 -4.46 52.92 5.82
N GLY A 211 -3.84 51.84 5.30
CA GLY A 211 -3.11 50.86 6.10
C GLY A 211 -3.90 49.78 6.84
N LYS A 212 -4.18 48.66 6.16
CA LYS A 212 -3.78 47.27 6.55
C LYS A 212 -4.35 46.25 5.57
N SER A 213 -3.47 45.43 4.99
CA SER A 213 -3.82 44.42 3.98
C SER A 213 -4.64 43.27 4.57
N TRP A 214 -5.70 42.86 3.86
CA TRP A 214 -6.42 41.63 4.15
C TRP A 214 -5.46 40.42 4.11
N SER A 215 -5.59 39.51 5.08
CA SER A 215 -4.75 38.31 5.21
C SER A 215 -5.58 37.05 5.46
N TRP A 216 -5.17 35.96 4.82
CA TRP A 216 -5.80 34.64 4.96
C TRP A 216 -5.66 34.08 6.39
N TRP A 217 -4.60 34.45 7.10
CA TRP A 217 -4.22 33.89 8.40
C TRP A 217 -4.59 34.77 9.59
N ARG A 218 -5.25 35.92 9.38
CA ARG A 218 -5.54 36.90 10.45
C ARG A 218 -7.03 37.27 10.50
N PRO A 219 -7.90 36.41 11.03
CA PRO A 219 -9.37 36.56 10.95
C PRO A 219 -9.88 37.88 11.55
N LEU A 220 -9.39 38.26 12.73
CA LEU A 220 -9.79 39.51 13.42
C LEU A 220 -9.34 40.79 12.69
N ARG A 221 -8.24 40.73 11.92
CA ARG A 221 -7.80 41.88 11.10
C ARG A 221 -8.63 41.99 9.84
N SER A 222 -8.85 40.86 9.17
CA SER A 222 -9.67 40.79 7.96
C SER A 222 -11.12 41.19 8.22
N GLY A 223 -11.70 40.81 9.37
CA GLY A 223 -13.03 41.26 9.79
C GLY A 223 -13.14 42.78 10.02
N ARG A 224 -12.11 43.43 10.57
CA ARG A 224 -12.09 44.90 10.78
C ARG A 224 -11.98 45.70 9.49
N VAL A 225 -11.25 45.18 8.48
CA VAL A 225 -11.18 45.81 7.16
C VAL A 225 -12.57 45.79 6.49
N MET A 226 -13.32 44.71 6.69
CA MET A 226 -14.66 44.57 6.15
C MET A 226 -15.67 45.55 6.72
N THR A 227 -15.73 45.63 8.05
CA THR A 227 -16.69 46.50 8.72
C THR A 227 -16.43 47.97 8.40
N ARG A 228 -15.17 48.39 8.30
CA ARG A 228 -14.81 49.77 7.91
C ARG A 228 -15.23 50.11 6.48
N ARG A 229 -15.00 49.22 5.52
CA ARG A 229 -15.41 49.44 4.13
C ARG A 229 -16.92 49.44 3.97
N ALA A 230 -17.61 48.55 4.68
CA ALA A 230 -19.07 48.50 4.70
C ALA A 230 -19.68 49.76 5.33
N ASP A 231 -19.08 50.30 6.39
CA ASP A 231 -19.47 51.58 7.02
C ASP A 231 -19.26 52.78 6.07
N GLY A 232 -18.12 52.85 5.39
CA GLY A 232 -17.90 53.91 4.41
C GLY A 232 -18.88 53.82 3.23
N LEU A 233 -19.21 52.61 2.79
CA LEU A 233 -20.17 52.40 1.70
C LEU A 233 -21.61 52.67 2.13
N SER A 234 -22.01 52.33 3.37
CA SER A 234 -23.33 52.66 3.89
C SER A 234 -23.53 54.17 3.99
N LYS A 235 -22.50 54.93 4.38
CA LYS A 235 -22.52 56.40 4.38
C LYS A 235 -22.74 56.99 2.99
N LEU A 236 -22.11 56.43 1.95
CA LEU A 236 -22.34 56.87 0.57
C LEU A 236 -23.78 56.58 0.10
N PHE A 237 -24.35 55.41 0.44
CA PHE A 237 -25.76 55.12 0.16
C PHE A 237 -26.71 56.06 0.92
N ALA A 238 -26.37 56.43 2.16
CA ALA A 238 -27.15 57.37 2.95
C ALA A 238 -27.07 58.82 2.43
N ALA A 239 -25.93 59.23 1.85
CA ALA A 239 -25.73 60.55 1.26
C ALA A 239 -26.44 60.73 -0.10
N ALA A 240 -26.77 59.64 -0.79
CA ALA A 240 -27.49 59.64 -2.05
C ALA A 240 -28.69 58.68 -2.01
N PRO A 241 -29.70 58.94 -1.17
CA PRO A 241 -30.85 58.03 -1.00
C PRO A 241 -31.69 57.97 -2.28
N ARG A 242 -32.34 56.83 -2.51
CA ARG A 242 -33.32 56.67 -3.59
C ARG A 242 -34.48 57.66 -3.40
N SER A 243 -35.01 58.19 -4.51
CA SER A 243 -36.20 59.08 -4.51
C SER A 243 -37.38 58.51 -3.73
N THR A 244 -37.57 57.19 -3.77
CA THR A 244 -38.60 56.44 -3.03
C THR A 244 -38.41 56.44 -1.51
N ALA A 245 -37.16 56.51 -1.04
CA ALA A 245 -36.84 56.59 0.38
C ALA A 245 -37.05 58.01 0.92
N LEU A 246 -36.76 59.04 0.10
CA LEU A 246 -37.04 60.44 0.43
C LEU A 246 -38.55 60.72 0.58
N THR A 247 -39.39 60.05 -0.24
CA THR A 247 -40.86 60.17 -0.12
C THR A 247 -41.35 59.56 1.19
N ARG A 248 -40.85 58.38 1.55
CA ARG A 248 -41.23 57.65 2.76
C ARG A 248 -40.73 58.31 4.06
N ALA A 249 -39.62 59.04 4.01
CA ALA A 249 -39.11 59.84 5.13
C ALA A 249 -39.94 61.13 5.34
N ARG A 250 -40.42 61.76 4.27
CA ARG A 250 -41.33 62.93 4.35
C ARG A 250 -42.69 62.58 4.94
N ASP A 251 -43.19 61.37 4.70
CA ASP A 251 -44.47 60.89 5.24
C ASP A 251 -44.38 60.45 6.71
N ALA A 252 -43.16 60.30 7.26
CA ALA A 252 -42.93 59.84 8.63
C ALA A 252 -42.72 60.97 9.66
N ASP A 253 -42.50 62.22 9.23
CA ASP A 253 -42.36 63.39 10.10
C ASP A 253 -43.68 64.16 10.24
N ALA A 254 -44.54 63.72 11.17
CA ALA A 254 -45.60 64.53 11.81
C ALA A 254 -45.52 64.32 13.33
N PRO A 255 -45.71 65.35 14.18
CA PRO A 255 -44.98 65.46 15.44
C PRO A 255 -45.73 64.89 16.65
N GLN A 256 -45.00 64.29 17.59
CA GLN A 256 -45.39 64.28 19.01
C GLN A 256 -44.19 64.15 19.97
N GLU A 257 -44.11 65.16 20.85
CA GLU A 257 -43.67 65.18 22.26
C GLU A 257 -42.21 64.90 22.67
N GLU A 258 -41.61 65.98 23.23
CA GLU A 258 -40.57 66.01 24.27
C GLU A 258 -40.95 65.15 25.49
N PRO A 259 -40.00 64.57 26.29
CA PRO A 259 -39.16 65.40 27.18
C PRO A 259 -37.75 64.92 27.58
N ALA A 260 -36.99 65.90 28.11
CA ALA A 260 -36.07 65.91 29.26
C ALA A 260 -34.78 65.04 29.33
N GLY A 261 -33.64 65.75 29.32
CA GLY A 261 -32.64 65.81 30.41
C GLY A 261 -31.64 64.66 30.60
N THR A 262 -30.34 64.92 30.39
CA THR A 262 -29.30 65.14 31.45
C THR A 262 -27.86 65.14 30.89
N GLU A 263 -27.07 66.06 31.46
CA GLU A 263 -25.60 66.26 31.57
C GLU A 263 -24.70 64.99 31.56
N ASP A 264 -23.37 64.98 31.41
CA ASP A 264 -22.21 65.86 31.12
C ASP A 264 -21.01 64.85 31.13
N THR A 265 -19.98 64.89 30.28
CA THR A 265 -18.63 65.41 30.61
C THR A 265 -17.59 64.84 29.62
N GLY A 266 -16.54 65.62 29.32
CA GLY A 266 -15.22 65.06 28.93
C GLY A 266 -14.49 65.74 27.76
N ARG A 267 -13.68 66.78 28.05
CA ARG A 267 -12.78 67.54 27.16
C ARG A 267 -11.45 66.84 26.84
N HIS A 268 -10.84 67.26 25.71
CA HIS A 268 -9.43 67.70 25.48
C HIS A 268 -8.80 67.14 24.17
N PRO A 269 -7.76 67.77 23.58
CA PRO A 269 -7.64 69.11 22.96
C PRO A 269 -7.15 69.03 21.47
N PRO A 270 -6.99 70.14 20.70
CA PRO A 270 -6.58 70.10 19.29
C PRO A 270 -5.07 70.32 19.07
N LEU A 271 -4.51 69.73 18.01
CA LEU A 271 -3.16 69.96 17.46
C LEU A 271 -3.27 70.44 15.99
N PRO A 272 -2.23 71.11 15.42
CA PRO A 272 -2.39 72.39 14.72
C PRO A 272 -2.46 72.29 13.19
N ARG A 273 -3.12 73.29 12.59
CA ARG A 273 -3.41 73.52 11.16
C ARG A 273 -2.20 73.71 10.21
N ALA A 274 -0.97 73.37 10.60
CA ALA A 274 0.22 73.71 9.81
C ALA A 274 0.72 72.61 8.85
N LEU A 275 0.12 71.42 8.83
CA LEU A 275 0.55 70.30 7.96
C LEU A 275 -0.41 69.99 6.79
N ALA A 276 -1.56 70.66 6.70
CA ALA A 276 -2.55 70.43 5.64
C ALA A 276 -2.19 71.13 4.32
N THR A 277 -1.34 72.15 4.36
CA THR A 277 -1.10 73.06 3.22
C THR A 277 0.00 72.60 2.26
N LEU A 278 0.74 71.54 2.57
CA LEU A 278 1.82 71.00 1.72
C LEU A 278 1.41 69.77 0.89
N ALA A 279 0.34 69.07 1.27
CA ALA A 279 -0.17 67.91 0.54
C ALA A 279 -1.06 68.27 -0.68
N ALA A 280 -1.53 69.52 -0.77
CA ALA A 280 -2.43 69.97 -1.84
C ALA A 280 -1.74 70.29 -3.18
N ARG A 281 -0.41 70.19 -3.28
CA ARG A 281 0.37 70.61 -4.47
C ARG A 281 0.88 69.47 -5.38
N LEU A 282 0.51 68.21 -5.14
CA LEU A 282 0.99 67.06 -5.94
C LEU A 282 -0.13 66.18 -6.56
N VAL A 283 -1.34 66.71 -6.73
CA VAL A 283 -2.44 66.00 -7.42
C VAL A 283 -2.55 66.49 -8.88
N PRO A 284 -2.51 65.60 -9.89
CA PRO A 284 -2.69 65.98 -11.30
C PRO A 284 -4.05 66.64 -11.54
N ALA A 285 -4.09 67.64 -12.43
CA ALA A 285 -5.17 68.62 -12.61
C ALA A 285 -6.58 68.11 -13.04
N GLY A 286 -6.86 66.80 -12.97
CA GLY A 286 -8.18 66.20 -13.27
C GLY A 286 -9.08 65.94 -12.06
N TRP A 287 -8.62 66.20 -10.83
CA TRP A 287 -9.37 65.91 -9.61
C TRP A 287 -9.34 67.11 -8.66
N ARG A 288 -10.22 68.09 -8.89
CA ARG A 288 -10.60 69.06 -7.86
C ARG A 288 -11.78 68.51 -7.06
N GLU A 289 -11.72 68.59 -5.74
CA GLU A 289 -12.93 68.61 -4.92
C GLU A 289 -13.85 69.72 -5.46
N PRO A 290 -15.13 69.45 -5.80
CA PRO A 290 -16.06 70.51 -6.18
C PRO A 290 -16.55 71.23 -4.93
N ALA A 291 -16.28 72.53 -4.87
CA ALA A 291 -16.89 73.42 -3.90
C ALA A 291 -18.42 73.52 -4.13
N ALA A 292 -19.18 73.37 -3.04
CA ALA A 292 -20.55 73.84 -2.77
C ALA A 292 -21.50 74.09 -3.97
N SER A 293 -22.20 73.05 -4.42
CA SER A 293 -23.59 73.13 -4.92
C SER A 293 -24.29 71.77 -4.76
N GLY A 294 -25.31 71.68 -3.88
CA GLY A 294 -25.81 70.41 -3.33
C GLY A 294 -26.49 69.42 -4.29
N THR A 295 -26.78 69.80 -5.55
CA THR A 295 -27.42 68.91 -6.54
C THR A 295 -26.42 68.10 -7.36
N THR A 296 -25.25 68.66 -7.67
CA THR A 296 -24.21 68.00 -8.50
C THR A 296 -23.49 66.88 -7.73
N GLU A 297 -23.32 67.05 -6.42
CA GLU A 297 -22.68 66.08 -5.53
C GLU A 297 -23.47 64.78 -5.38
N VAL A 298 -24.79 64.88 -5.27
CA VAL A 298 -25.69 63.71 -5.18
C VAL A 298 -25.66 62.92 -6.49
N VAL A 299 -25.69 63.60 -7.64
CA VAL A 299 -25.62 62.97 -8.97
C VAL A 299 -24.29 62.21 -9.16
N ASN A 300 -23.17 62.82 -8.80
CA ASN A 300 -21.85 62.17 -8.86
C ASN A 300 -21.76 60.93 -7.94
N THR A 301 -22.35 61.02 -6.75
CA THR A 301 -22.40 59.89 -5.79
C THR A 301 -23.26 58.74 -6.34
N LYS A 302 -24.43 59.04 -6.92
CA LYS A 302 -25.27 58.02 -7.56
C LYS A 302 -24.57 57.35 -8.75
N GLN A 303 -23.85 58.13 -9.56
CA GLN A 303 -23.04 57.58 -10.66
C GLN A 303 -21.94 56.63 -10.16
N TYR A 304 -21.21 57.00 -9.11
CA TYR A 304 -20.19 56.14 -8.50
C TYR A 304 -20.79 54.84 -7.94
N LEU A 305 -21.93 54.92 -7.24
CA LEU A 305 -22.65 53.75 -6.72
C LEU A 305 -23.15 52.84 -7.85
N LEU A 306 -23.58 53.41 -8.98
CA LEU A 306 -23.99 52.66 -10.18
C LEU A 306 -22.81 51.89 -10.77
N GLN A 307 -21.65 52.54 -10.92
CA GLN A 307 -20.42 51.91 -11.38
C GLN A 307 -19.96 50.79 -10.44
N LEU A 308 -20.04 50.99 -9.11
CA LEU A 308 -19.68 49.97 -8.13
C LEU A 308 -20.57 48.72 -8.22
N ARG A 309 -21.89 48.91 -8.31
CA ARG A 309 -22.84 47.78 -8.45
C ARG A 309 -22.64 47.05 -9.77
N THR A 310 -22.35 47.79 -10.85
CA THR A 310 -22.02 47.23 -12.17
C THR A 310 -20.72 46.41 -12.11
N LEU A 311 -19.67 46.92 -11.44
CA LEU A 311 -18.43 46.19 -11.20
C LEU A 311 -18.67 44.88 -10.44
N ALA A 312 -19.51 44.90 -9.40
CA ALA A 312 -19.84 43.70 -8.63
C ALA A 312 -20.50 42.63 -9.50
N LEU A 313 -21.45 43.02 -10.36
CA LEU A 313 -22.12 42.14 -11.32
C LEU A 313 -21.13 41.51 -12.32
N LEU A 314 -20.30 42.34 -12.96
CA LEU A 314 -19.33 41.86 -13.94
C LEU A 314 -18.27 40.96 -13.31
N GLU A 315 -17.86 41.22 -12.06
CA GLU A 315 -16.89 40.38 -11.35
C GLU A 315 -17.47 39.02 -10.93
N ASP A 316 -18.75 38.98 -10.57
CA ASP A 316 -19.47 37.73 -10.36
C ASP A 316 -19.54 36.90 -11.65
N LEU A 317 -19.81 37.55 -12.79
CA LEU A 317 -19.75 36.89 -14.09
C LEU A 317 -18.33 36.43 -14.44
N ARG A 318 -17.29 37.25 -14.28
CA ARG A 318 -15.89 36.83 -14.55
C ARG A 318 -15.48 35.64 -13.69
N ALA A 319 -15.84 35.64 -12.40
CA ALA A 319 -15.51 34.55 -11.48
C ALA A 319 -16.12 33.22 -11.92
N LEU A 320 -17.29 33.23 -12.58
CA LEU A 320 -17.93 32.03 -13.10
C LEU A 320 -17.22 31.43 -14.34
N TYR A 321 -16.40 32.22 -15.06
CA TYR A 321 -15.76 31.81 -16.32
C TYR A 321 -14.20 31.79 -16.28
N ARG A 322 -13.56 32.06 -15.13
CA ARG A 322 -12.09 32.11 -14.97
C ARG A 322 -11.43 30.71 -14.92
N PRO A 323 -10.28 30.46 -15.59
CA PRO A 323 -9.64 29.12 -15.67
C PRO A 323 -9.01 28.56 -14.40
N TRP A 324 -8.69 29.41 -13.42
CA TRP A 324 -7.67 29.12 -12.42
C TRP A 324 -8.16 28.46 -11.13
N MET A 325 -9.36 27.85 -11.14
CA MET A 325 -9.79 26.97 -10.06
C MET A 325 -9.57 25.52 -10.50
N PRO A 326 -9.16 24.59 -9.60
CA PRO A 326 -9.04 23.15 -9.88
C PRO A 326 -10.41 22.46 -10.11
N ASP A 327 -11.41 23.25 -10.48
CA ASP A 327 -12.76 22.86 -10.73
C ASP A 327 -12.90 22.53 -12.21
N LEU A 328 -13.09 21.25 -12.53
CA LEU A 328 -13.34 20.72 -13.88
C LEU A 328 -14.63 21.30 -14.53
N ARG A 329 -15.32 22.25 -13.85
CA ARG A 329 -16.46 23.04 -14.33
C ARG A 329 -16.20 23.87 -15.59
N ARG A 330 -14.95 24.13 -16.00
CA ARG A 330 -14.66 24.83 -17.27
C ARG A 330 -15.26 24.10 -18.49
N ARG A 331 -15.31 22.76 -18.46
CA ARG A 331 -15.98 21.93 -19.49
C ARG A 331 -17.51 21.91 -19.36
N LYS A 332 -18.09 22.57 -18.36
CA LYS A 332 -19.55 22.56 -18.07
C LYS A 332 -20.29 23.85 -18.49
N ARG A 333 -19.58 24.96 -18.82
CA ARG A 333 -20.20 26.26 -19.18
C ARG A 333 -19.49 26.96 -20.35
N PRO A 334 -19.76 26.54 -21.61
CA PRO A 334 -19.30 27.26 -22.80
C PRO A 334 -20.21 28.45 -23.19
N THR A 335 -21.39 28.57 -22.61
CA THR A 335 -22.48 29.44 -23.09
C THR A 335 -22.44 30.85 -22.47
N PRO A 336 -22.22 31.94 -23.22
CA PRO A 336 -22.14 33.30 -22.68
C PRO A 336 -23.51 33.84 -22.22
N PRO A 337 -23.57 34.67 -21.15
CA PRO A 337 -24.78 35.38 -20.75
C PRO A 337 -25.06 36.57 -21.69
N ILE A 338 -26.32 36.72 -22.10
CA ILE A 338 -26.79 37.79 -23.00
C ILE A 338 -27.91 38.60 -22.34
N ILE A 339 -27.82 39.93 -22.46
CA ILE A 339 -28.91 40.86 -22.15
C ILE A 339 -29.36 41.54 -23.44
N PHE A 340 -30.66 41.59 -23.66
CA PHE A 340 -31.24 42.25 -24.84
C PHE A 340 -32.23 43.33 -24.41
N PHE A 341 -31.90 44.62 -24.54
CA PHE A 341 -32.82 45.71 -24.25
C PHE A 341 -33.56 46.14 -25.52
N PRO A 342 -34.87 45.87 -25.67
CA PRO A 342 -35.62 46.23 -26.88
C PRO A 342 -35.72 47.74 -27.10
N ARG A 343 -35.88 48.50 -26.00
CA ARG A 343 -35.89 49.96 -26.02
C ARG A 343 -35.13 50.47 -24.80
N ALA A 344 -34.00 51.12 -25.04
CA ALA A 344 -33.15 51.72 -24.04
C ALA A 344 -33.40 53.23 -24.04
N THR A 345 -33.98 53.71 -22.94
CA THR A 345 -34.28 55.14 -22.72
C THR A 345 -33.60 55.63 -21.44
N GLU A 346 -33.65 56.94 -21.21
CA GLU A 346 -33.18 57.53 -19.95
C GLU A 346 -34.10 57.17 -18.79
N ASP A 347 -35.41 57.20 -19.02
CA ASP A 347 -36.44 56.88 -18.03
C ASP A 347 -36.33 55.44 -17.52
N SER A 348 -35.88 54.50 -18.38
CA SER A 348 -35.64 53.11 -18.01
C SER A 348 -34.30 52.88 -17.30
N GLY A 349 -33.46 53.92 -17.16
CA GLY A 349 -32.10 53.84 -16.62
C GLY A 349 -31.13 53.00 -17.47
N THR A 350 -31.56 52.52 -18.64
CA THR A 350 -30.76 51.62 -19.48
C THR A 350 -29.56 52.34 -20.09
N ILE A 351 -29.71 53.60 -20.49
CA ILE A 351 -28.60 54.42 -21.01
C ILE A 351 -27.50 54.61 -19.95
N ALA A 352 -27.88 54.91 -18.70
CA ALA A 352 -26.95 55.05 -17.58
C ALA A 352 -26.21 53.75 -17.26
N LEU A 353 -26.89 52.59 -17.36
CA LEU A 353 -26.25 51.30 -17.19
C LEU A 353 -25.28 50.95 -18.32
N LEU A 354 -25.64 51.19 -19.58
CA LEU A 354 -24.75 50.96 -20.73
C LEU A 354 -23.45 51.76 -20.59
N ASP A 355 -23.57 53.01 -20.15
CA ASP A 355 -22.43 53.90 -19.86
C ASP A 355 -21.55 53.33 -18.74
N ALA A 356 -22.15 52.89 -17.63
CA ALA A 356 -21.43 52.28 -16.51
C ALA A 356 -20.72 50.97 -16.89
N ILE A 357 -21.33 50.11 -17.74
CA ILE A 357 -20.69 48.88 -18.24
C ILE A 357 -19.46 49.24 -19.09
N ASN A 358 -19.59 50.21 -20.00
CA ASN A 358 -18.46 50.66 -20.80
C ASN A 358 -17.33 51.24 -19.93
N ASP A 359 -17.63 52.13 -18.98
CA ASP A 359 -16.62 52.75 -18.12
C ASP A 359 -15.85 51.72 -17.29
N ILE A 360 -16.55 50.74 -16.71
CA ILE A 360 -15.90 49.65 -15.96
C ILE A 360 -15.01 48.79 -16.86
N ARG A 361 -15.45 48.49 -18.10
CA ARG A 361 -14.64 47.73 -19.07
C ARG A 361 -13.39 48.51 -19.49
N CYS A 362 -13.50 49.82 -19.70
CA CYS A 362 -12.35 50.69 -20.00
C CYS A 362 -11.35 50.77 -18.84
N ARG A 363 -11.83 50.88 -17.59
CA ARG A 363 -10.95 51.01 -16.41
C ARG A 363 -10.25 49.73 -16.00
N ARG A 364 -10.84 48.56 -16.27
CA ARG A 364 -10.31 47.26 -15.83
C ARG A 364 -9.49 46.56 -16.90
N SER A 365 -9.74 46.84 -18.18
CA SER A 365 -9.16 46.13 -19.33
C SER A 365 -9.28 44.59 -19.25
N GLU A 366 -10.18 44.07 -18.41
CA GLU A 366 -10.44 42.64 -18.20
C GLU A 366 -11.76 42.26 -18.89
N VAL A 367 -11.68 41.32 -19.85
CA VAL A 367 -12.86 40.83 -20.58
C VAL A 367 -13.79 40.07 -19.64
N ASP A 368 -15.04 40.50 -19.59
CA ASP A 368 -16.15 39.75 -18.98
C ASP A 368 -16.99 39.03 -20.06
N PRO A 369 -17.72 37.95 -19.69
CA PRO A 369 -18.44 37.13 -20.66
C PRO A 369 -19.79 37.72 -21.10
N LEU A 370 -20.19 38.90 -20.61
CA LEU A 370 -21.52 39.47 -20.85
C LEU A 370 -21.62 40.08 -22.26
N LEU A 371 -22.59 39.66 -23.05
CA LEU A 371 -22.99 40.36 -24.27
C LEU A 371 -24.24 41.19 -24.00
N VAL A 372 -24.22 42.46 -24.37
CA VAL A 372 -25.39 43.35 -24.23
C VAL A 372 -25.78 43.84 -25.61
N ILE A 373 -27.05 43.69 -25.94
CA ILE A 373 -27.66 44.18 -27.17
C ILE A 373 -28.73 45.19 -26.76
N ALA A 374 -28.72 46.39 -27.31
CA ALA A 374 -29.69 47.43 -26.94
C ALA A 374 -30.22 48.20 -28.15
N GLY A 375 -31.54 48.35 -28.25
CA GLY A 375 -32.20 49.25 -29.16
C GLY A 375 -32.31 50.65 -28.57
N VAL A 376 -31.68 51.65 -29.18
CA VAL A 376 -31.61 53.03 -28.67
C VAL A 376 -32.28 53.98 -29.67
N ASP A 377 -33.03 54.96 -29.16
CA ASP A 377 -33.62 56.01 -29.99
C ASP A 377 -32.61 57.11 -30.37
N ARG A 378 -33.03 58.10 -31.18
CA ARG A 378 -32.14 59.20 -31.57
C ARG A 378 -31.65 60.05 -30.39
N ALA A 379 -32.43 60.20 -29.32
CA ALA A 379 -32.07 61.03 -28.17
C ALA A 379 -31.02 60.33 -27.30
N GLY A 380 -31.24 59.05 -26.98
CA GLY A 380 -30.28 58.21 -26.26
C GLY A 380 -28.96 58.05 -27.04
N MET A 381 -29.03 57.94 -28.36
CA MET A 381 -27.82 57.86 -29.21
C MET A 381 -27.04 59.18 -29.21
N ARG A 382 -27.70 60.34 -29.19
CA ARG A 382 -27.01 61.63 -29.06
C ARG A 382 -26.25 61.71 -27.75
N LYS A 383 -26.82 61.27 -26.63
CA LYS A 383 -26.14 61.28 -25.33
C LYS A 383 -24.97 60.31 -25.25
N LEU A 384 -25.15 59.08 -25.76
CA LEU A 384 -24.04 58.12 -25.89
C LEU A 384 -22.91 58.62 -26.82
N SER A 385 -23.24 59.52 -27.77
CA SER A 385 -22.29 60.13 -28.71
C SER A 385 -21.65 61.44 -28.19
N GLU A 386 -22.39 62.30 -27.49
CA GLU A 386 -21.93 63.56 -26.87
C GLU A 386 -20.96 63.29 -25.70
N LEU A 387 -21.08 62.13 -25.05
CA LEU A 387 -20.13 61.64 -24.06
C LEU A 387 -18.85 61.05 -24.67
N SER A 388 -18.77 60.95 -26.01
CA SER A 388 -17.66 60.33 -26.77
C SER A 388 -16.83 61.39 -27.50
N ASP A 389 -16.40 62.45 -26.80
CA ASP A 389 -15.61 63.55 -27.36
C ASP A 389 -14.10 63.21 -27.43
N SER A 390 -13.79 62.02 -27.94
CA SER A 390 -12.45 61.64 -28.36
C SER A 390 -12.50 61.47 -29.87
N GLY A 391 -11.84 62.35 -30.62
CA GLY A 391 -11.83 62.44 -32.09
C GLY A 391 -11.27 61.23 -32.85
N LEU A 392 -11.51 60.02 -32.36
CA LEU A 392 -11.26 58.75 -33.04
C LEU A 392 -12.34 58.54 -34.12
N ARG A 393 -11.89 58.16 -35.32
CA ARG A 393 -12.73 57.98 -36.53
C ARG A 393 -14.00 57.19 -36.22
N ARG A 394 -15.16 57.72 -36.66
CA ARG A 394 -16.40 56.94 -36.79
C ARG A 394 -16.08 55.63 -37.53
N PRO A 395 -16.50 54.45 -37.03
CA PRO A 395 -16.54 53.24 -37.83
C PRO A 395 -17.32 53.50 -39.12
N PRO A 396 -16.87 53.01 -40.28
CA PRO A 396 -17.63 53.13 -41.51
C PRO A 396 -18.98 52.45 -41.34
N SER A 397 -20.03 53.09 -41.86
CA SER A 397 -21.41 52.57 -41.89
C SER A 397 -21.63 51.57 -43.04
N GLY A 398 -20.63 50.74 -43.34
CA GLY A 398 -20.63 49.81 -44.47
C GLY A 398 -21.11 48.40 -44.12
N GLU A 399 -21.42 47.62 -45.17
CA GLU A 399 -21.79 46.20 -45.13
C GLU A 399 -20.81 45.36 -44.30
N TRP A 400 -21.33 44.34 -43.62
CA TRP A 400 -20.58 43.52 -42.68
C TRP A 400 -19.59 42.60 -43.42
N ASN A 401 -18.29 42.89 -43.34
CA ASN A 401 -17.24 41.91 -43.61
C ASN A 401 -16.46 41.60 -42.32
N VAL A 402 -15.65 40.54 -42.33
CA VAL A 402 -14.82 40.09 -41.20
C VAL A 402 -13.88 41.20 -40.69
N ASP A 403 -13.52 42.16 -41.54
CA ASP A 403 -12.67 43.31 -41.19
C ASP A 403 -13.37 44.30 -40.26
N VAL A 404 -14.70 44.35 -40.16
CA VAL A 404 -15.37 45.35 -39.30
C VAL A 404 -15.28 45.00 -37.81
N TYR A 405 -15.35 43.72 -37.48
CA TYR A 405 -15.08 43.27 -36.11
C TYR A 405 -13.59 43.44 -35.78
N ALA A 406 -12.69 43.09 -36.71
CA ALA A 406 -11.25 43.28 -36.56
C ALA A 406 -10.89 44.78 -36.39
N GLN A 407 -11.50 45.68 -37.17
CA GLN A 407 -11.32 47.13 -37.04
C GLN A 407 -11.88 47.69 -35.73
N TRP A 408 -13.00 47.15 -35.23
CA TRP A 408 -13.51 47.50 -33.90
C TRP A 408 -12.55 47.00 -32.81
N GLU A 409 -12.03 45.78 -32.95
CA GLU A 409 -11.05 45.18 -32.04
C GLU A 409 -9.73 45.98 -32.01
N ASP A 410 -9.23 46.41 -33.17
CA ASP A 410 -8.07 47.30 -33.27
C ASP A 410 -8.34 48.67 -32.61
N GLY A 411 -9.57 49.19 -32.77
CA GLY A 411 -10.04 50.42 -32.11
C GLY A 411 -10.17 50.30 -30.59
N LEU A 412 -10.39 49.08 -30.06
CA LEU A 412 -10.42 48.84 -28.61
C LEU A 412 -9.06 49.09 -27.96
N LEU A 413 -7.95 48.86 -28.66
CA LEU A 413 -6.60 49.04 -28.10
C LEU A 413 -6.22 50.53 -28.01
N LEU A 414 -6.74 51.36 -28.93
CA LEU A 414 -6.42 52.78 -29.06
C LEU A 414 -7.38 53.72 -28.29
N GLY A 415 -8.59 53.26 -27.97
CA GLY A 415 -9.68 54.08 -27.41
C GLY A 415 -9.99 53.91 -25.92
N GLN A 416 -9.20 53.14 -25.15
CA GLN A 416 -9.45 52.90 -23.71
C GLN A 416 -9.09 54.13 -22.86
N SER A 417 -9.95 55.14 -22.90
CA SER A 417 -9.90 56.28 -21.97
C SER A 417 -11.19 56.35 -21.16
N PRO A 418 -11.20 56.98 -19.97
CA PRO A 418 -12.43 57.16 -19.17
C PRO A 418 -13.56 57.88 -19.92
N ASN A 419 -13.19 58.72 -20.90
CA ASN A 419 -14.12 59.48 -21.74
C ASN A 419 -14.37 58.79 -23.10
N GLY A 420 -13.69 57.68 -23.38
CA GLY A 420 -13.89 56.87 -24.58
C GLY A 420 -15.04 55.89 -24.39
N ARG A 421 -15.73 55.57 -25.49
CA ARG A 421 -16.76 54.52 -25.55
C ARG A 421 -16.40 53.38 -26.51
N PRO A 422 -15.18 52.80 -26.45
CA PRO A 422 -14.69 51.86 -27.45
C PRO A 422 -15.42 50.52 -27.39
N TRP A 423 -16.06 50.16 -26.27
CA TRP A 423 -16.78 48.89 -26.14
C TRP A 423 -18.18 48.91 -26.77
N ILE A 424 -18.63 50.06 -27.30
CA ILE A 424 -19.93 50.23 -27.95
C ILE A 424 -19.78 50.09 -29.47
N LEU A 425 -20.36 49.04 -30.03
CA LEU A 425 -20.50 48.81 -31.46
C LEU A 425 -21.88 49.30 -31.90
N HIS A 426 -21.95 50.38 -32.70
CA HIS A 426 -23.22 50.97 -33.13
C HIS A 426 -23.63 50.52 -34.54
N ARG A 427 -24.93 50.25 -34.75
CA ARG A 427 -25.53 49.94 -36.05
C ARG A 427 -26.90 50.61 -36.21
N ARG A 428 -27.34 50.80 -37.45
CA ARG A 428 -28.67 51.34 -37.77
C ARG A 428 -29.58 50.19 -38.18
N ILE A 429 -30.80 50.15 -37.64
CA ILE A 429 -31.79 49.12 -37.98
C ILE A 429 -33.19 49.75 -38.10
N SER A 430 -34.09 49.12 -38.86
CA SER A 430 -35.51 49.47 -38.87
C SER A 430 -36.15 49.17 -37.51
N ARG A 431 -37.12 50.00 -37.12
CA ARG A 431 -37.86 49.84 -35.86
C ARG A 431 -38.68 48.55 -35.79
N GLU A 432 -39.20 48.09 -36.93
CA GLU A 432 -40.05 46.89 -37.03
C GLU A 432 -39.23 45.61 -36.77
N ASP A 433 -38.05 45.48 -37.38
CA ASP A 433 -37.16 44.33 -37.22
C ASP A 433 -36.62 44.21 -35.79
N MET A 434 -36.39 45.35 -35.12
CA MET A 434 -35.92 45.40 -33.73
C MET A 434 -36.93 44.80 -32.74
N GLU A 435 -38.24 45.03 -32.96
CA GLU A 435 -39.31 44.55 -32.08
C GLU A 435 -39.64 43.07 -32.31
N GLU A 436 -39.56 42.59 -33.55
CA GLU A 436 -39.72 41.16 -33.86
C GLU A 436 -38.56 40.31 -33.34
N THR A 437 -37.34 40.83 -33.46
CA THR A 437 -36.10 40.24 -32.92
C THR A 437 -36.14 40.10 -31.40
N ALA A 438 -36.64 41.14 -30.72
CA ALA A 438 -36.76 41.19 -29.26
C ALA A 438 -37.62 40.05 -28.70
N TRP A 439 -38.69 39.72 -29.42
CA TRP A 439 -39.65 38.71 -29.01
C TRP A 439 -39.12 37.29 -29.15
N LYS A 440 -38.31 37.01 -30.18
CA LYS A 440 -37.77 35.67 -30.45
C LYS A 440 -36.61 35.26 -29.54
N LEU A 441 -35.78 36.22 -29.09
CA LEU A 441 -34.64 35.98 -28.17
C LEU A 441 -35.03 35.85 -26.69
N THR A 442 -36.26 36.22 -26.32
CA THR A 442 -36.74 36.23 -24.93
C THR A 442 -37.52 34.96 -24.53
N SER A 443 -37.74 34.00 -25.44
CA SER A 443 -38.49 32.77 -25.13
C SER A 443 -37.57 31.67 -24.56
N PRO A 444 -37.73 31.20 -23.30
CA PRO A 444 -36.88 30.16 -22.73
C PRO A 444 -37.18 28.78 -23.34
N GLN A 445 -36.15 27.99 -23.68
CA GLN A 445 -36.28 26.55 -23.97
C GLN A 445 -35.39 25.68 -23.08
N GLU A 446 -35.80 24.41 -22.92
CA GLU A 446 -35.13 23.43 -22.06
C GLU A 446 -33.85 22.87 -22.69
N PRO A 447 -32.68 22.98 -22.05
CA PRO A 447 -31.45 22.42 -22.60
C PRO A 447 -31.37 20.89 -22.41
N ALA A 448 -30.90 20.19 -23.44
CA ALA A 448 -30.65 18.76 -23.41
C ALA A 448 -29.60 18.38 -22.35
N ARG A 449 -29.88 17.31 -21.58
CA ARG A 449 -29.02 16.83 -20.49
C ARG A 449 -27.90 15.92 -21.05
N SER A 450 -26.65 16.34 -20.97
CA SER A 450 -25.50 15.50 -21.38
C SER A 450 -25.10 14.46 -20.31
N LEU A 451 -24.99 13.20 -20.72
CA LEU A 451 -24.52 12.05 -19.92
C LEU A 451 -23.09 12.25 -19.37
N TRP A 452 -22.24 13.01 -20.06
CA TRP A 452 -20.87 13.32 -19.65
C TRP A 452 -20.80 14.08 -18.32
N VAL A 453 -21.85 14.84 -17.97
CA VAL A 453 -21.92 15.56 -16.69
C VAL A 453 -22.18 14.60 -15.52
N ARG A 454 -22.81 13.44 -15.75
CA ARG A 454 -23.04 12.39 -14.74
C ARG A 454 -21.78 11.57 -14.47
N MET A 455 -21.00 11.21 -15.50
CA MET A 455 -19.80 10.38 -15.34
C MET A 455 -18.68 11.08 -14.56
N TRP A 456 -18.59 12.41 -14.65
CA TRP A 456 -17.60 13.23 -13.92
C TRP A 456 -18.21 13.91 -12.68
N SER A 457 -19.12 13.23 -12.00
CA SER A 457 -19.58 13.64 -10.68
C SER A 457 -18.58 13.15 -9.63
N VAL A 458 -18.42 13.91 -8.54
CA VAL A 458 -17.55 13.48 -7.42
C VAL A 458 -18.06 12.16 -6.82
N TRP A 459 -19.36 11.88 -6.95
CA TRP A 459 -19.98 10.64 -6.47
C TRP A 459 -19.63 9.41 -7.32
N THR A 460 -19.48 9.55 -8.64
CA THR A 460 -19.03 8.44 -9.49
C THR A 460 -17.57 8.12 -9.24
N LEU A 461 -16.71 9.13 -9.05
CA LEU A 461 -15.31 8.92 -8.66
C LEU A 461 -15.19 8.31 -7.26
N ALA A 462 -15.99 8.78 -6.29
CA ALA A 462 -16.03 8.20 -4.95
C ALA A 462 -16.51 6.74 -4.97
N ALA A 463 -17.54 6.42 -5.76
CA ALA A 463 -18.02 5.05 -5.92
C ALA A 463 -16.95 4.14 -6.54
N VAL A 464 -16.24 4.59 -7.58
CA VAL A 464 -15.13 3.84 -8.18
C VAL A 464 -14.01 3.61 -7.18
N LEU A 465 -13.66 4.61 -6.38
CA LEU A 465 -12.65 4.47 -5.32
C LEU A 465 -13.09 3.45 -4.26
N VAL A 466 -14.34 3.50 -3.81
CA VAL A 466 -14.89 2.53 -2.86
C VAL A 466 -14.85 1.13 -3.44
N VAL A 467 -15.26 0.93 -4.69
CA VAL A 467 -15.19 -0.37 -5.37
C VAL A 467 -13.74 -0.86 -5.49
N ALA A 468 -12.79 0.02 -5.81
CA ALA A 468 -11.38 -0.33 -5.89
C ALA A 468 -10.81 -0.75 -4.52
N VAL A 469 -11.18 -0.05 -3.45
CA VAL A 469 -10.77 -0.40 -2.08
C VAL A 469 -11.40 -1.73 -1.63
N LEU A 470 -12.67 -1.96 -1.94
CA LEU A 470 -13.34 -3.23 -1.65
C LEU A 470 -12.72 -4.39 -2.45
N ALA A 471 -12.40 -4.17 -3.72
CA ALA A 471 -11.72 -5.16 -4.56
C ALA A 471 -10.32 -5.48 -4.03
N ALA A 472 -9.54 -4.46 -3.65
CA ALA A 472 -8.22 -4.63 -3.04
C ALA A 472 -8.31 -5.37 -1.70
N GLY A 473 -9.32 -5.06 -0.87
CA GLY A 473 -9.56 -5.76 0.39
C GLY A 473 -9.91 -7.23 0.17
N ARG A 474 -10.82 -7.53 -0.76
CA ARG A 474 -11.21 -8.91 -1.10
C ARG A 474 -10.04 -9.71 -1.71
N PHE A 475 -9.25 -9.07 -2.57
CA PHE A 475 -8.03 -9.65 -3.12
C PHE A 475 -7.00 -9.92 -2.01
N GLY A 476 -6.81 -8.97 -1.08
CA GLY A 476 -5.93 -9.13 0.07
C GLY A 476 -6.33 -10.30 0.97
N GLN A 477 -7.64 -10.50 1.23
CA GLN A 477 -8.12 -11.64 2.01
C GLN A 477 -7.88 -12.98 1.31
N ASP A 478 -8.26 -13.09 0.03
CA ASP A 478 -8.01 -14.32 -0.75
C ASP A 478 -6.52 -14.64 -0.82
N TYR A 479 -5.68 -13.61 -0.84
CA TYR A 479 -4.23 -13.73 -0.84
C TYR A 479 -3.67 -14.19 0.51
N GLU A 480 -4.12 -13.63 1.64
CA GLU A 480 -3.78 -14.10 3.00
C GLU A 480 -4.24 -15.54 3.27
N HIS A 481 -5.33 -15.99 2.63
CA HIS A 481 -5.78 -17.37 2.75
C HIS A 481 -4.90 -18.38 1.99
N ARG A 482 -4.21 -17.95 0.93
CA ARG A 482 -3.42 -18.83 0.06
C ARG A 482 -1.93 -18.84 0.38
N TYR A 483 -1.39 -17.74 0.89
CA TYR A 483 0.04 -17.55 1.06
C TYR A 483 0.43 -17.16 2.50
N CYS A 484 1.61 -17.59 2.92
CA CYS A 484 2.18 -17.21 4.22
C CYS A 484 3.02 -15.94 4.11
N GLY A 485 3.13 -15.17 5.20
CA GLY A 485 3.95 -13.95 5.24
C GLY A 485 3.48 -12.83 4.31
N SER A 486 2.21 -12.83 3.91
CA SER A 486 1.67 -11.97 2.86
C SER A 486 1.44 -10.51 3.28
N ARG A 487 2.09 -9.56 2.57
CA ARG A 487 1.63 -8.18 2.43
C ARG A 487 1.26 -7.94 0.97
N ILE A 488 0.16 -7.23 0.69
CA ILE A 488 -0.42 -7.06 -0.67
C ILE A 488 0.60 -6.60 -1.74
N LEU A 489 1.69 -5.92 -1.36
CA LEU A 489 2.70 -5.40 -2.29
C LEU A 489 4.05 -6.13 -2.27
N PHE A 490 4.33 -6.93 -1.24
CA PHE A 490 5.68 -7.50 -0.98
C PHE A 490 5.63 -8.92 -0.39
N GLY A 491 4.49 -9.60 -0.47
CA GLY A 491 4.32 -10.96 0.04
C GLY A 491 5.19 -11.95 -0.71
N ASN A 492 5.71 -12.94 -0.01
CA ASN A 492 6.42 -14.06 -0.62
C ASN A 492 5.37 -15.00 -1.25
N HIS A 493 5.36 -15.13 -2.58
CA HIS A 493 4.42 -15.98 -3.32
C HIS A 493 4.82 -17.46 -3.27
N ASP A 494 6.00 -17.74 -2.72
CA ASP A 494 6.61 -19.06 -2.73
C ASP A 494 6.38 -19.80 -1.42
N LEU A 495 5.65 -19.22 -0.45
CA LEU A 495 5.12 -19.90 0.73
C LEU A 495 3.59 -20.03 0.65
N ARG A 496 3.09 -21.25 0.50
CA ARG A 496 1.65 -21.55 0.44
C ARG A 496 1.12 -22.03 1.77
N ARG A 497 -0.09 -21.59 2.11
CA ARG A 497 -0.87 -22.14 3.23
C ARG A 497 -1.52 -23.45 2.80
N VAL A 498 -1.26 -24.51 3.55
CA VAL A 498 -1.86 -25.85 3.39
C VAL A 498 -2.41 -26.29 4.74
N PRO A 499 -3.54 -27.01 4.82
CA PRO A 499 -3.99 -27.61 6.08
C PRO A 499 -2.96 -28.59 6.64
N ASP A 500 -2.82 -28.68 7.95
CA ASP A 500 -1.99 -29.69 8.61
C ASP A 500 -2.61 -31.11 8.52
N LEU A 501 -1.87 -32.10 9.03
CA LEU A 501 -2.23 -33.52 8.98
C LEU A 501 -3.58 -33.85 9.62
N GLU A 502 -3.93 -33.20 10.73
CA GLU A 502 -5.19 -33.43 11.45
C GLU A 502 -6.34 -32.51 10.96
N GLY A 503 -6.03 -31.56 10.06
CA GLY A 503 -6.97 -30.52 9.63
C GLY A 503 -7.32 -29.50 10.72
N THR A 504 -6.54 -29.45 11.80
CA THR A 504 -6.71 -28.58 12.96
C THR A 504 -6.04 -27.23 12.80
N GLY A 505 -5.05 -27.14 11.91
CA GLY A 505 -4.14 -26.03 11.75
C GLY A 505 -3.73 -25.79 10.30
N VAL A 506 -2.70 -24.97 10.12
CA VAL A 506 -2.16 -24.61 8.80
C VAL A 506 -0.64 -24.67 8.82
N GLU A 507 -0.09 -25.25 7.77
CA GLU A 507 1.34 -25.30 7.48
C GLU A 507 1.69 -24.34 6.35
N CYS A 508 2.94 -23.87 6.38
CA CYS A 508 3.49 -22.97 5.38
C CYS A 508 4.52 -23.73 4.54
N ILE A 509 4.11 -24.11 3.33
CA ILE A 509 4.90 -24.98 2.44
C ILE A 509 5.53 -24.17 1.32
N GLY A 510 6.82 -24.35 1.10
CA GLY A 510 7.55 -23.76 -0.01
C GLY A 510 8.86 -23.11 0.40
N VAL A 511 9.28 -22.05 -0.28
CA VAL A 511 10.64 -21.50 -0.20
C VAL A 511 10.64 -20.05 0.27
N THR A 512 11.63 -19.68 1.07
CA THR A 512 11.87 -18.30 1.52
C THR A 512 13.35 -17.92 1.44
N ASP A 513 13.59 -16.66 1.10
CA ASP A 513 14.90 -16.01 1.13
C ASP A 513 15.13 -15.16 2.39
N ARG A 514 14.16 -15.17 3.30
CA ARG A 514 14.14 -14.45 4.58
C ARG A 514 13.72 -15.38 5.68
N ALA A 515 14.10 -15.04 6.91
CA ALA A 515 13.58 -15.68 8.09
C ALA A 515 12.04 -15.65 8.10
N TYR A 516 11.45 -16.82 8.32
CA TYR A 516 10.02 -17.02 8.37
C TYR A 516 9.78 -18.07 9.45
N PRO A 517 9.09 -17.74 10.56
CA PRO A 517 8.96 -18.67 11.68
C PRO A 517 8.12 -19.89 11.27
N PHE A 518 8.76 -20.93 10.72
CA PHE A 518 8.10 -22.19 10.39
C PHE A 518 7.69 -22.95 11.65
N ASP A 519 8.43 -22.71 12.75
CA ASP A 519 8.13 -23.17 14.10
C ASP A 519 8.17 -21.98 15.08
N ASP A 520 7.23 -21.99 16.04
CA ASP A 520 7.08 -20.95 17.07
C ASP A 520 8.07 -21.14 18.26
N GLY A 521 9.18 -21.85 18.04
CA GLY A 521 10.18 -22.18 19.07
C GLY A 521 9.80 -23.39 19.91
N GLY A 522 9.02 -24.31 19.34
CA GLY A 522 8.52 -25.53 19.97
C GLY A 522 9.63 -26.54 20.30
N PHE A 523 10.75 -26.50 19.57
CA PHE A 523 11.91 -27.35 19.82
C PHE A 523 13.21 -26.57 19.75
N ARG A 524 14.15 -26.92 20.62
CA ARG A 524 15.50 -26.35 20.69
C ARG A 524 16.54 -27.40 20.34
N LEU A 525 17.69 -26.95 19.84
CA LEU A 525 18.77 -27.83 19.43
C LEU A 525 19.31 -28.69 20.59
N ASN A 526 19.18 -28.21 21.83
CA ASN A 526 19.53 -28.97 23.04
C ASN A 526 18.52 -30.06 23.43
N GLY A 527 17.48 -30.30 22.61
CA GLY A 527 16.39 -31.22 22.92
C GLY A 527 15.25 -30.61 23.75
N GLY A 528 15.36 -29.35 24.17
CA GLY A 528 14.41 -28.67 25.03
C GLY A 528 13.13 -28.21 24.32
N THR A 529 12.03 -28.14 25.06
CA THR A 529 10.71 -27.64 24.63
C THR A 529 10.38 -26.30 25.30
N PRO A 530 9.37 -25.52 24.86
CA PRO A 530 8.94 -24.31 25.57
C PRO A 530 8.65 -24.52 27.05
N GLN A 531 8.10 -25.68 27.42
CA GLN A 531 7.73 -26.04 28.79
C GLN A 531 8.92 -26.50 29.61
N ASP A 532 9.86 -27.20 28.99
CA ASP A 532 11.13 -27.62 29.59
C ASP A 532 12.27 -27.22 28.65
N PRO A 533 12.82 -25.99 28.79
CA PRO A 533 13.81 -25.46 27.86
C PRO A 533 15.12 -26.25 27.83
N GLY A 534 15.31 -27.20 28.76
CA GLY A 534 16.59 -27.85 28.98
C GLY A 534 17.66 -26.86 29.42
N THR A 535 18.79 -27.39 29.89
CA THR A 535 20.00 -26.60 30.14
C THR A 535 21.17 -27.33 29.51
N GLY A 536 21.86 -26.69 28.58
CA GLY A 536 22.94 -27.33 27.81
C GLY A 536 23.34 -26.52 26.58
N PRO A 537 24.38 -26.93 25.86
CA PRO A 537 24.72 -26.31 24.58
C PRO A 537 23.51 -26.31 23.66
N GLY A 538 23.36 -25.27 22.82
CA GLY A 538 22.20 -25.14 21.93
C GLY A 538 20.93 -24.65 22.63
N GLU A 539 21.02 -24.26 23.91
CA GLU A 539 19.97 -23.53 24.60
C GLU A 539 19.58 -22.27 23.80
N GLY A 540 18.29 -22.05 23.56
CA GLY A 540 17.81 -20.92 22.77
C GLY A 540 18.03 -21.01 21.25
N VAL A 541 18.72 -22.03 20.76
CA VAL A 541 18.85 -22.29 19.31
C VAL A 541 17.59 -23.02 18.84
N THR A 542 16.74 -22.31 18.11
CA THR A 542 15.51 -22.80 17.49
C THR A 542 15.60 -22.66 15.97
N VAL A 543 14.62 -23.20 15.24
CA VAL A 543 14.52 -23.02 13.78
C VAL A 543 14.55 -21.54 13.41
N SER A 544 13.74 -20.71 14.10
CA SER A 544 13.71 -19.26 13.86
C SER A 544 15.03 -18.55 14.16
N THR A 545 15.81 -19.03 15.15
CA THR A 545 17.16 -18.51 15.41
C THR A 545 18.10 -18.79 14.23
N VAL A 546 18.14 -20.03 13.74
CA VAL A 546 19.02 -20.42 12.61
C VAL A 546 18.60 -19.73 11.31
N GLU A 547 17.30 -19.60 11.04
CA GLU A 547 16.77 -18.84 9.92
C GLU A 547 17.25 -17.37 9.90
N ASN A 548 17.26 -16.73 11.07
CA ASN A 548 17.74 -15.36 11.22
C ASN A 548 19.23 -15.26 10.94
N TRP A 549 20.01 -16.24 11.41
CA TRP A 549 21.45 -16.29 11.13
C TRP A 549 21.75 -16.50 9.65
N ILE A 550 21.04 -17.41 8.97
CA ILE A 550 21.15 -17.62 7.52
C ILE A 550 20.77 -16.33 6.77
N THR A 551 19.68 -15.67 7.17
CA THR A 551 19.25 -14.41 6.55
C THR A 551 20.31 -13.32 6.70
N ALA A 552 20.91 -13.22 7.89
CA ALA A 552 22.00 -12.29 8.14
C ALA A 552 23.24 -12.62 7.30
N SER A 553 23.65 -13.89 7.25
CA SER A 553 24.79 -14.35 6.44
C SER A 553 24.57 -14.09 4.95
N ASN A 554 23.39 -14.42 4.42
CA ASN A 554 22.98 -14.10 3.04
C ASN A 554 23.11 -12.61 2.72
N ALA A 555 22.74 -11.74 3.66
CA ALA A 555 22.82 -10.29 3.45
C ALA A 555 24.27 -9.79 3.34
N THR A 556 25.25 -10.49 3.93
CA THR A 556 26.68 -10.12 3.85
C THR A 556 27.34 -10.44 2.50
N ILE A 557 26.74 -11.32 1.69
CA ILE A 557 27.30 -11.73 0.39
C ILE A 557 27.39 -10.53 -0.57
N GLY A 558 26.38 -9.66 -0.56
CA GLY A 558 26.30 -8.51 -1.45
C GLY A 558 26.37 -8.93 -2.92
N ASN A 559 27.29 -8.31 -3.67
CA ASN A 559 27.54 -8.62 -5.09
C ASN A 559 28.69 -9.64 -5.29
N SER A 560 29.16 -10.29 -4.23
CA SER A 560 30.22 -11.29 -4.35
C SER A 560 29.73 -12.46 -5.22
N PRO A 561 30.60 -13.07 -6.05
CA PRO A 561 30.27 -14.31 -6.75
C PRO A 561 29.76 -15.37 -5.76
N HIS A 562 28.60 -15.95 -6.04
CA HIS A 562 27.98 -16.92 -5.15
C HIS A 562 27.17 -17.96 -5.92
N VAL A 563 26.98 -19.11 -5.29
CA VAL A 563 25.98 -20.11 -5.67
C VAL A 563 24.91 -20.18 -4.59
N THR A 564 23.69 -20.53 -5.00
CA THR A 564 22.56 -20.66 -4.08
C THR A 564 22.22 -22.13 -3.88
N VAL A 565 22.21 -22.53 -2.62
CA VAL A 565 21.74 -23.84 -2.14
C VAL A 565 20.35 -23.66 -1.53
N VAL A 566 19.44 -24.57 -1.83
CA VAL A 566 18.14 -24.62 -1.15
C VAL A 566 18.19 -25.74 -0.12
N TYR A 567 18.18 -25.41 1.17
CA TYR A 567 17.93 -26.41 2.20
C TYR A 567 16.45 -26.78 2.17
N ALA A 568 16.14 -28.06 2.04
CA ALA A 568 14.79 -28.60 1.96
C ALA A 568 14.53 -29.58 3.09
N GLY A 569 13.74 -29.19 4.09
CA GLY A 569 13.54 -29.98 5.31
C GLY A 569 12.12 -29.91 5.87
N GLN A 570 11.91 -30.68 6.95
CA GLN A 570 10.70 -30.62 7.77
C GLN A 570 10.87 -29.56 8.87
N LEU A 571 10.28 -28.38 8.67
CA LEU A 571 10.41 -27.25 9.59
C LEU A 571 9.09 -26.88 10.28
N SER A 572 8.02 -27.60 10.00
CA SER A 572 6.70 -27.41 10.64
C SER A 572 6.50 -28.35 11.82
N THR A 573 6.02 -27.80 12.94
CA THR A 573 5.58 -28.53 14.14
C THR A 573 4.06 -28.60 14.23
N TRP A 574 3.57 -29.52 15.07
CA TRP A 574 2.19 -29.56 15.55
C TRP A 574 2.16 -29.51 17.10
N GLN A 575 1.05 -29.03 17.68
CA GLN A 575 0.88 -28.95 19.14
C GLN A 575 1.05 -30.34 19.76
N ASP A 576 2.01 -30.52 20.66
CA ASP A 576 2.28 -31.76 21.42
C ASP A 576 3.27 -32.78 20.80
N GLN A 577 3.89 -32.52 19.64
CA GLN A 577 4.99 -33.35 19.11
C GLN A 577 6.20 -32.55 18.59
N PRO A 578 6.88 -31.79 19.48
CA PRO A 578 7.97 -30.90 19.07
C PRO A 578 9.23 -31.66 18.60
N THR A 579 9.41 -32.92 19.00
CA THR A 579 10.56 -33.76 18.60
C THR A 579 10.65 -34.01 17.10
N GLN A 580 9.56 -33.83 16.33
CA GLN A 580 9.56 -34.08 14.89
C GLN A 580 10.38 -33.06 14.08
N VAL A 581 10.60 -31.85 14.59
CA VAL A 581 11.40 -30.81 13.90
C VAL A 581 12.88 -30.87 14.25
N ARG A 582 13.27 -31.69 15.25
CA ARG A 582 14.66 -31.85 15.70
C ARG A 582 15.64 -32.07 14.54
N ASN A 583 15.43 -33.11 13.74
CA ASN A 583 16.32 -33.43 12.62
C ASN A 583 16.38 -32.28 11.61
N GLY A 584 15.25 -31.63 11.31
CA GLY A 584 15.22 -30.48 10.40
C GLY A 584 16.00 -29.27 10.94
N LEU A 585 15.96 -29.05 12.26
CA LEU A 585 16.75 -28.03 12.93
C LEU A 585 18.26 -28.36 12.91
N GLU A 586 18.64 -29.61 13.19
CA GLU A 586 20.03 -30.07 13.18
C GLU A 586 20.64 -29.96 11.77
N GLU A 587 19.95 -30.43 10.72
CA GLU A 587 20.42 -30.28 9.34
C GLU A 587 20.57 -28.80 8.96
N LEU A 588 19.56 -27.96 9.27
CA LEU A 588 19.59 -26.53 8.96
C LEU A 588 20.74 -25.82 9.69
N ALA A 589 21.04 -26.22 10.93
CA ALA A 589 22.20 -25.73 11.67
C ALA A 589 23.53 -26.14 10.99
N GLY A 590 23.64 -27.38 10.52
CA GLY A 590 24.79 -27.85 9.75
C GLY A 590 25.00 -27.06 8.46
N VAL A 591 23.93 -26.80 7.71
CA VAL A 591 23.94 -25.96 6.50
C VAL A 591 24.44 -24.54 6.81
N TYR A 592 23.98 -23.96 7.92
CA TYR A 592 24.44 -22.64 8.35
C TYR A 592 25.94 -22.64 8.71
N LEU A 593 26.43 -23.67 9.40
CA LEU A 593 27.84 -23.81 9.73
C LEU A 593 28.72 -23.88 8.48
N ALA A 594 28.31 -24.67 7.47
CA ALA A 594 29.03 -24.75 6.20
C ALA A 594 28.99 -23.41 5.44
N GLN A 595 27.82 -22.75 5.42
CA GLN A 595 27.69 -21.41 4.84
C GLN A 595 28.67 -20.43 5.48
N GLN A 596 28.74 -20.43 6.82
CA GLN A 596 29.59 -19.49 7.55
C GLN A 596 31.08 -19.80 7.35
N TYR A 597 31.44 -21.09 7.34
CA TYR A 597 32.80 -21.54 7.06
C TYR A 597 33.27 -21.04 5.68
N VAL A 598 32.49 -21.28 4.64
CA VAL A 598 32.80 -20.82 3.27
C VAL A 598 32.83 -19.30 3.20
N ASN A 599 31.78 -18.63 3.69
CA ASN A 599 31.63 -17.18 3.50
C ASN A 599 32.65 -16.35 4.30
N SER A 600 33.30 -16.95 5.30
CA SER A 600 34.42 -16.35 6.04
C SER A 600 35.76 -16.41 5.30
N GLY A 601 35.82 -17.07 4.13
CA GLY A 601 37.02 -17.17 3.29
C GLY A 601 37.91 -18.37 3.62
N ASN A 602 37.38 -19.37 4.34
CA ASN A 602 38.11 -20.61 4.62
C ASN A 602 38.14 -21.56 3.40
N MET A 603 37.32 -21.29 2.37
CA MET A 603 37.34 -22.00 1.08
C MET A 603 37.45 -20.99 -0.06
N ASP A 604 38.21 -21.37 -1.09
CA ASP A 604 38.28 -20.64 -2.35
C ASP A 604 36.95 -20.80 -3.12
N GLY A 605 36.73 -19.92 -4.12
CA GLY A 605 35.59 -20.01 -5.02
C GLY A 605 34.38 -19.15 -4.65
N PRO A 606 33.18 -19.48 -5.16
CA PRO A 606 31.97 -18.71 -4.90
C PRO A 606 31.47 -18.88 -3.47
N LYS A 607 30.92 -17.80 -2.90
CA LYS A 607 30.18 -17.82 -1.63
C LYS A 607 28.91 -18.67 -1.71
N ILE A 608 28.36 -19.06 -0.56
CA ILE A 608 27.08 -19.77 -0.49
C ILE A 608 25.98 -18.83 0.01
N ARG A 609 24.92 -18.72 -0.79
CA ARG A 609 23.61 -18.20 -0.36
C ARG A 609 22.69 -19.39 -0.05
N VAL A 610 22.01 -19.37 1.08
CA VAL A 610 21.09 -20.45 1.48
C VAL A 610 19.65 -19.96 1.40
N LEU A 611 18.80 -20.68 0.69
CA LEU A 611 17.34 -20.52 0.74
C LEU A 611 16.76 -21.65 1.59
N ILE A 612 15.72 -21.34 2.35
CA ILE A 612 15.10 -22.30 3.26
C ILE A 612 13.78 -22.74 2.64
N ALA A 613 13.60 -24.05 2.50
CA ALA A 613 12.42 -24.66 1.95
C ALA A 613 11.80 -25.64 2.95
N ASN A 614 10.53 -25.42 3.28
CA ASN A 614 9.77 -26.27 4.18
C ASN A 614 8.83 -27.19 3.39
N GLY A 615 9.01 -28.49 3.57
CA GLY A 615 8.16 -29.53 2.98
C GLY A 615 6.97 -29.93 3.85
N GLY A 616 6.76 -29.25 4.97
CA GLY A 616 5.72 -29.55 5.96
C GLY A 616 6.12 -30.69 6.89
N GLN A 617 5.21 -31.05 7.79
CA GLN A 617 5.38 -32.16 8.72
C GLN A 617 5.70 -33.45 7.96
N GLU A 618 6.72 -34.18 8.45
CA GLU A 618 7.21 -35.40 7.83
C GLU A 618 7.51 -35.25 6.32
N LEU A 619 7.83 -34.05 5.85
CA LEU A 619 8.08 -33.76 4.43
C LEU A 619 6.93 -34.23 3.50
N ARG A 620 5.66 -34.28 3.96
CA ARG A 620 4.53 -34.79 3.16
C ARG A 620 4.18 -33.92 1.95
N HIS A 621 4.56 -32.66 1.97
CA HIS A 621 4.33 -31.72 0.87
C HIS A 621 5.59 -31.46 0.03
N GLN A 622 6.52 -32.42 0.01
CA GLN A 622 7.74 -32.40 -0.81
C GLN A 622 7.51 -31.95 -2.25
N TYR A 623 6.52 -32.53 -2.93
CA TYR A 623 6.25 -32.20 -4.33
C TYR A 623 5.80 -30.74 -4.49
N LEU A 624 4.95 -30.24 -3.58
CA LEU A 624 4.51 -28.84 -3.59
C LEU A 624 5.67 -27.89 -3.31
N MET A 625 6.54 -28.22 -2.35
CA MET A 625 7.75 -27.47 -2.05
C MET A 625 8.68 -27.41 -3.27
N ALA A 626 8.97 -28.55 -3.90
CA ALA A 626 9.81 -28.61 -5.10
C ALA A 626 9.23 -27.80 -6.28
N GLN A 627 7.91 -27.72 -6.44
CA GLN A 627 7.30 -26.82 -7.42
C GLN A 627 7.64 -25.34 -7.17
N GLN A 628 7.76 -24.91 -5.90
CA GLN A 628 8.18 -23.55 -5.56
C GLN A 628 9.68 -23.37 -5.84
N ILE A 629 10.52 -24.35 -5.47
CA ILE A 629 11.97 -24.36 -5.77
C ILE A 629 12.20 -24.19 -7.27
N VAL A 630 11.57 -25.02 -8.09
CA VAL A 630 11.68 -24.97 -9.55
C VAL A 630 11.19 -23.64 -10.11
N ARG A 631 10.13 -23.05 -9.55
CA ARG A 631 9.65 -21.73 -9.98
C ARG A 631 10.69 -20.66 -9.69
N MET A 632 11.31 -20.69 -8.51
CA MET A 632 12.34 -19.72 -8.13
C MET A 632 13.60 -19.89 -8.99
N ALA A 633 14.06 -21.13 -9.20
CA ALA A 633 15.22 -21.45 -10.02
C ALA A 633 15.07 -21.10 -11.51
N LYS A 634 13.84 -20.88 -12.00
CA LYS A 634 13.61 -20.33 -13.36
C LYS A 634 14.01 -18.87 -13.48
N ASN A 635 13.89 -18.11 -12.39
CA ASN A 635 14.17 -16.68 -12.34
C ASN A 635 15.55 -16.37 -11.74
N ASP A 636 16.05 -17.24 -10.87
CA ASP A 636 17.37 -17.12 -10.24
C ASP A 636 18.29 -18.27 -10.71
N PRO A 637 19.24 -18.01 -11.64
CA PRO A 637 20.14 -19.04 -12.14
C PRO A 637 21.18 -19.48 -11.11
N THR A 638 21.40 -18.74 -10.02
CA THR A 638 22.40 -19.10 -9.00
C THR A 638 21.97 -20.34 -8.20
N ILE A 639 20.66 -20.63 -8.15
CA ILE A 639 20.10 -21.82 -7.51
C ILE A 639 20.60 -23.07 -8.22
N SER A 640 21.54 -23.76 -7.58
CA SER A 640 22.35 -24.81 -8.21
C SER A 640 22.04 -26.20 -7.67
N ALA A 641 21.69 -26.32 -6.40
CA ALA A 641 21.38 -27.59 -5.77
C ALA A 641 20.34 -27.43 -4.64
N VAL A 642 19.69 -28.54 -4.33
CA VAL A 642 18.87 -28.75 -3.14
C VAL A 642 19.67 -29.64 -2.19
N VAL A 643 19.76 -29.24 -0.93
CA VAL A 643 20.36 -30.02 0.16
C VAL A 643 19.26 -30.43 1.13
N GLY A 644 19.29 -31.65 1.64
CA GLY A 644 18.23 -32.20 2.51
C GLY A 644 17.34 -33.19 1.76
N LEU A 645 16.01 -33.08 1.89
CA LEU A 645 15.04 -34.10 1.45
C LEU A 645 15.20 -35.46 2.16
N GLY A 646 15.71 -35.43 3.39
CA GLY A 646 16.09 -36.57 4.23
C GLY A 646 15.02 -37.59 4.62
N ARG A 647 13.85 -37.59 3.98
CA ARG A 647 12.79 -38.58 4.22
C ARG A 647 12.29 -39.23 2.94
N ASP A 648 12.23 -40.55 2.97
CA ASP A 648 11.56 -41.34 1.94
C ASP A 648 10.05 -41.39 2.20
N ALA A 649 9.29 -40.84 1.26
CA ALA A 649 7.84 -40.78 1.26
C ALA A 649 7.31 -41.06 -0.15
N ASP A 650 6.00 -41.31 -0.28
CA ASP A 650 5.36 -41.66 -1.56
C ASP A 650 5.63 -40.66 -2.71
N ASP A 651 5.83 -39.38 -2.38
CA ASP A 651 6.11 -38.33 -3.35
C ASP A 651 7.61 -38.05 -3.56
N SER A 652 8.53 -38.72 -2.85
CA SER A 652 9.98 -38.47 -2.94
C SER A 652 10.50 -38.70 -4.37
N ALA A 653 10.18 -39.83 -5.01
CA ALA A 653 10.59 -40.09 -6.40
C ALA A 653 10.04 -39.04 -7.40
N LYS A 654 8.78 -38.62 -7.24
CA LYS A 654 8.19 -37.56 -8.09
C LYS A 654 8.86 -36.21 -7.87
N THR A 655 9.25 -35.93 -6.63
CA THR A 655 9.93 -34.69 -6.20
C THR A 655 11.33 -34.63 -6.76
N VAL A 656 12.14 -35.68 -6.58
CA VAL A 656 13.49 -35.78 -7.15
C VAL A 656 13.44 -35.68 -8.68
N GLY A 657 12.51 -36.40 -9.33
CA GLY A 657 12.34 -36.31 -10.79
C GLY A 657 11.87 -34.93 -11.28
N LEU A 658 11.15 -34.14 -10.47
CA LEU A 658 10.79 -32.76 -10.81
C LEU A 658 12.01 -31.83 -10.76
N LEU A 659 12.88 -32.01 -9.76
CA LEU A 659 14.14 -31.28 -9.63
C LEU A 659 15.11 -31.68 -10.75
N GLU A 660 15.16 -32.96 -11.12
CA GLU A 660 15.99 -33.50 -12.21
C GLU A 660 15.67 -32.83 -13.54
N ARG A 661 14.38 -32.77 -13.92
CA ARG A 661 13.91 -32.10 -15.14
C ARG A 661 14.23 -30.60 -15.18
N SER A 662 14.57 -30.02 -14.04
CA SER A 662 14.93 -28.61 -13.90
C SER A 662 16.44 -28.39 -13.79
N GLY A 663 17.25 -29.46 -13.89
CA GLY A 663 18.71 -29.42 -13.79
C GLY A 663 19.23 -29.13 -12.39
N LEU A 664 18.43 -29.36 -11.34
CA LEU A 664 18.83 -29.14 -9.96
C LEU A 664 19.36 -30.44 -9.37
N ALA A 665 20.59 -30.42 -8.86
CA ALA A 665 21.12 -31.52 -8.07
C ALA A 665 20.38 -31.63 -6.72
N VAL A 666 20.26 -32.84 -6.21
CA VAL A 666 19.78 -33.15 -4.86
C VAL A 666 20.93 -33.83 -4.13
N VAL A 667 21.51 -33.16 -3.14
CA VAL A 667 22.49 -33.75 -2.22
C VAL A 667 21.74 -34.06 -0.93
N ASP A 668 21.39 -35.33 -0.78
CA ASP A 668 20.55 -35.81 0.30
C ASP A 668 21.38 -36.13 1.54
N THR A 669 20.86 -35.71 2.69
CA THR A 669 21.52 -35.80 3.99
C THR A 669 21.26 -37.14 4.67
N THR A 670 19.99 -37.46 4.95
CA THR A 670 19.60 -38.52 5.90
C THR A 670 18.75 -39.64 5.28
N ASN A 671 18.41 -39.58 3.99
CA ASN A 671 17.56 -40.60 3.37
C ASN A 671 18.35 -41.85 2.96
N SER A 672 18.09 -42.95 3.66
CA SER A 672 18.73 -44.26 3.45
C SER A 672 18.14 -45.08 2.29
N SER A 673 17.21 -44.52 1.51
CA SER A 673 16.54 -45.22 0.41
C SER A 673 17.51 -45.58 -0.72
N PRO A 674 17.71 -46.88 -1.05
CA PRO A 674 18.56 -47.26 -2.16
C PRO A 674 17.93 -46.94 -3.53
N THR A 675 16.62 -46.66 -3.57
CA THR A 675 15.88 -46.50 -4.83
C THR A 675 15.96 -45.11 -5.44
N LEU A 676 16.07 -44.04 -4.63
CA LEU A 676 16.14 -42.67 -5.14
C LEU A 676 17.42 -42.42 -5.96
N ALA A 677 18.56 -42.89 -5.46
CA ALA A 677 19.83 -42.90 -6.19
C ALA A 677 19.79 -43.82 -7.42
N SER A 678 18.99 -44.88 -7.37
CA SER A 678 18.86 -45.81 -8.49
C SER A 678 18.08 -45.22 -9.66
N ASP A 679 17.06 -44.40 -9.39
CA ASP A 679 16.10 -43.97 -10.40
C ASP A 679 16.34 -42.54 -10.93
N SER A 680 17.23 -41.75 -10.30
CA SER A 680 17.43 -40.32 -10.62
C SER A 680 18.89 -39.93 -10.76
N THR A 681 19.26 -39.32 -11.89
CA THR A 681 20.66 -38.95 -12.20
C THR A 681 21.14 -37.70 -11.49
N ASN A 682 20.22 -36.92 -10.90
CA ASN A 682 20.52 -35.73 -10.12
C ASN A 682 20.58 -35.99 -8.60
N TYR A 683 20.41 -37.23 -8.15
CA TYR A 683 20.40 -37.58 -6.72
C TYR A 683 21.77 -38.07 -6.25
N PHE A 684 22.22 -37.55 -5.12
CA PHE A 684 23.49 -37.85 -4.47
C PHE A 684 23.23 -38.04 -2.97
N GLY A 685 23.13 -39.28 -2.50
CA GLY A 685 22.92 -39.57 -1.08
C GLY A 685 24.24 -39.57 -0.30
N LEU A 686 24.26 -38.94 0.87
CA LEU A 686 25.38 -39.03 1.82
C LEU A 686 25.15 -40.12 2.87
N ALA A 687 23.90 -40.38 3.22
CA ALA A 687 23.50 -41.43 4.14
C ALA A 687 23.82 -42.83 3.58
N ALA A 688 24.25 -43.72 4.46
CA ALA A 688 24.31 -45.14 4.14
C ALA A 688 22.94 -45.68 3.75
N THR A 689 22.92 -46.59 2.79
CA THR A 689 21.65 -47.22 2.39
C THR A 689 21.18 -48.20 3.47
N ASP A 690 19.86 -48.42 3.58
CA ASP A 690 19.28 -49.45 4.46
C ASP A 690 19.98 -50.81 4.31
N GLN A 691 20.41 -51.12 3.08
CA GLN A 691 21.11 -52.35 2.76
C GLN A 691 22.51 -52.41 3.36
N GLU A 692 23.26 -51.29 3.35
CA GLU A 692 24.57 -51.20 3.98
C GLU A 692 24.47 -51.26 5.50
N GLU A 693 23.50 -50.56 6.09
CA GLU A 693 23.23 -50.60 7.52
C GLU A 693 22.91 -52.03 7.99
N ALA A 694 21.95 -52.69 7.33
CA ALA A 694 21.56 -54.05 7.66
C ALA A 694 22.76 -55.02 7.57
N ASN A 695 23.61 -54.87 6.55
CA ASN A 695 24.81 -55.68 6.41
C ASN A 695 25.80 -55.43 7.56
N ALA A 696 26.07 -54.17 7.90
CA ALA A 696 26.96 -53.80 9.00
C ALA A 696 26.44 -54.32 10.37
N LEU A 697 25.14 -54.19 10.63
CA LEU A 697 24.49 -54.69 11.85
C LEU A 697 24.60 -56.21 11.98
N THR A 698 24.47 -56.96 10.88
CA THR A 698 24.63 -58.42 10.95
C THR A 698 26.06 -58.87 11.27
N ASN A 699 27.07 -58.04 10.96
CA ASN A 699 28.47 -58.35 11.19
C ASN A 699 28.90 -58.20 12.66
N VAL A 700 28.18 -57.40 13.45
CA VAL A 700 28.49 -57.19 14.87
C VAL A 700 27.88 -58.25 15.79
N LEU A 701 26.97 -59.08 15.26
CA LEU A 701 26.31 -60.13 16.05
C LEU A 701 27.34 -61.13 16.61
N PRO A 702 27.19 -61.54 17.89
CA PRO A 702 28.11 -62.50 18.49
C PRO A 702 27.98 -63.86 17.80
N ARG A 703 29.11 -64.60 17.74
CA ARG A 703 29.14 -65.95 17.10
C ARG A 703 28.10 -66.90 17.67
N THR A 704 27.77 -66.78 18.96
CA THR A 704 26.76 -67.58 19.66
C THR A 704 25.34 -67.38 19.13
N SER A 705 25.12 -66.35 18.31
CA SER A 705 23.81 -66.05 17.71
C SER A 705 23.62 -66.69 16.34
N ARG A 706 24.70 -67.07 15.64
CA ARG A 706 24.66 -67.61 14.26
C ARG A 706 23.84 -68.88 14.08
N GLU A 707 23.66 -69.68 15.13
CA GLU A 707 22.88 -70.93 15.07
C GLU A 707 21.38 -70.72 15.38
N SER A 708 21.00 -69.54 15.87
CA SER A 708 19.63 -69.23 16.24
C SER A 708 18.84 -68.64 15.06
N PRO A 709 17.52 -68.91 14.94
CA PRO A 709 16.67 -68.20 13.99
C PRO A 709 16.66 -66.69 14.26
N ALA A 710 16.45 -65.91 13.20
CA ALA A 710 16.24 -64.46 13.29
C ALA A 710 14.76 -64.12 13.08
N LEU A 711 14.29 -63.05 13.70
CA LEU A 711 12.95 -62.50 13.50
C LEU A 711 13.06 -61.04 13.08
N VAL A 712 12.49 -60.69 11.93
CA VAL A 712 12.31 -59.29 11.51
C VAL A 712 10.93 -58.84 11.94
N VAL A 713 10.89 -57.80 12.78
CA VAL A 713 9.67 -57.19 13.31
C VAL A 713 9.46 -55.89 12.56
N THR A 714 8.38 -55.78 11.80
CA THR A 714 8.17 -54.65 10.89
C THR A 714 6.96 -53.81 11.29
N ARG A 715 7.16 -52.49 11.33
CA ARG A 715 6.08 -51.53 11.50
C ARG A 715 5.17 -51.54 10.28
N THR A 716 3.87 -51.65 10.53
CA THR A 716 2.82 -51.36 9.55
C THR A 716 2.22 -50.01 9.92
N PRO A 717 2.54 -48.95 9.18
CA PRO A 717 2.02 -47.61 9.46
C PRO A 717 0.49 -47.56 9.33
N GLN A 718 -0.17 -46.80 10.22
CA GLN A 718 -1.57 -46.38 10.01
C GLN A 718 -1.58 -44.95 9.47
N GLY A 719 -2.07 -44.76 8.24
CA GLY A 719 -2.27 -43.41 7.68
C GLY A 719 -1.00 -42.59 7.41
N THR A 720 0.18 -43.22 7.41
CA THR A 720 1.45 -42.58 7.05
C THR A 720 2.06 -43.22 5.79
N ASP A 721 2.70 -42.40 4.96
CA ASP A 721 3.42 -42.81 3.74
C ASP A 721 4.86 -43.23 4.11
N ASP A 722 5.02 -44.09 5.12
CA ASP A 722 6.32 -44.53 5.62
C ASP A 722 6.91 -45.64 4.74
N GLN A 723 7.80 -45.24 3.81
CA GLN A 723 8.52 -46.17 2.93
C GLN A 723 9.77 -46.79 3.59
N TYR A 724 10.25 -46.21 4.70
CA TYR A 724 11.44 -46.68 5.41
C TYR A 724 11.24 -48.07 6.03
N SER A 725 10.20 -48.25 6.85
CA SER A 725 9.97 -49.51 7.58
C SER A 725 9.86 -50.73 6.63
N PRO A 726 9.14 -50.66 5.49
CA PRO A 726 9.14 -51.73 4.49
C PRO A 726 10.50 -51.99 3.82
N GLN A 727 11.30 -50.95 3.57
CA GLN A 727 12.62 -51.05 2.95
C GLN A 727 13.64 -51.66 3.90
N GLN A 728 13.69 -51.18 5.16
CA GLN A 728 14.48 -51.79 6.23
C GLN A 728 14.14 -53.27 6.41
N ARG A 729 12.85 -53.65 6.39
CA ARG A 729 12.47 -55.08 6.45
C ARG A 729 13.11 -55.88 5.32
N LYS A 730 13.12 -55.35 4.09
CA LYS A 730 13.69 -56.01 2.92
C LYS A 730 15.20 -56.13 3.04
N ALA A 731 15.88 -55.05 3.43
CA ALA A 731 17.32 -54.99 3.67
C ALA A 731 17.75 -55.97 4.76
N ALA A 732 17.11 -55.91 5.93
CA ALA A 732 17.35 -56.80 7.07
C ALA A 732 17.13 -58.27 6.72
N THR A 733 16.02 -58.60 6.07
CA THR A 733 15.73 -59.98 5.65
C THR A 733 16.83 -60.49 4.72
N THR A 734 17.28 -59.66 3.78
CA THR A 734 18.33 -60.00 2.82
C THR A 734 19.66 -60.22 3.52
N ALA A 735 20.10 -59.26 4.35
CA ALA A 735 21.35 -59.31 5.09
C ALA A 735 21.42 -60.53 6.01
N LEU A 736 20.38 -60.77 6.82
CA LEU A 736 20.30 -61.92 7.73
C LEU A 736 20.30 -63.25 6.97
N THR A 737 19.58 -63.35 5.85
CA THR A 737 19.57 -64.57 5.04
C THR A 737 20.95 -64.83 4.43
N GLN A 738 21.63 -63.79 3.93
CA GLN A 738 22.99 -63.90 3.39
C GLN A 738 24.01 -64.25 4.46
N ALA A 739 23.81 -63.79 5.70
CA ALA A 739 24.61 -64.17 6.87
C ALA A 739 24.31 -65.59 7.40
N GLY A 740 23.39 -66.33 6.77
CA GLY A 740 23.09 -67.74 7.07
C GLY A 740 21.96 -67.97 8.07
N TYR A 741 21.22 -66.94 8.48
CA TYR A 741 20.13 -67.06 9.44
C TYR A 741 18.85 -67.60 8.78
N LYS A 742 18.08 -68.40 9.53
CA LYS A 742 16.68 -68.70 9.19
C LYS A 742 15.80 -67.53 9.62
N VAL A 743 15.33 -66.74 8.67
CA VAL A 743 14.57 -65.52 8.94
C VAL A 743 13.06 -65.79 8.97
N ARG A 744 12.41 -65.33 10.03
CA ARG A 744 10.95 -65.19 10.13
C ARG A 744 10.58 -63.71 10.12
N GLN A 745 9.35 -63.39 9.73
CA GLN A 745 8.83 -62.03 9.74
C GLN A 745 7.55 -61.96 10.57
N VAL A 746 7.38 -60.86 11.29
CA VAL A 746 6.13 -60.49 11.96
C VAL A 746 5.93 -58.99 11.80
N SER A 747 4.68 -58.56 11.75
CA SER A 747 4.33 -57.15 11.67
C SER A 747 3.57 -56.72 12.91
N TYR A 748 3.74 -55.45 13.28
CA TYR A 748 2.92 -54.77 14.27
C TYR A 748 2.30 -53.52 13.64
N THR A 749 1.20 -53.03 14.20
CA THR A 749 0.52 -51.84 13.69
C THR A 749 0.94 -50.62 14.52
N SER A 750 1.15 -49.46 13.93
CA SER A 750 1.52 -48.26 14.70
C SER A 750 0.30 -47.68 15.47
N GLY A 751 0.49 -47.15 16.68
CA GLY A 751 -0.51 -46.29 17.35
C GLY A 751 -1.35 -46.86 18.51
N SER A 752 -1.05 -48.02 19.10
CA SER A 752 -1.70 -48.46 20.36
C SER A 752 -0.78 -49.25 21.29
N ASP A 753 -0.99 -49.19 22.61
CA ASP A 753 -0.24 -49.99 23.60
C ASP A 753 -0.39 -51.52 23.39
N THR A 754 -1.45 -51.95 22.70
CA THR A 754 -1.70 -53.35 22.33
C THR A 754 -1.06 -53.76 21.01
N SER A 755 -0.42 -52.82 20.30
CA SER A 755 0.10 -53.01 18.95
C SER A 755 1.19 -54.07 18.85
N PHE A 756 1.96 -54.24 19.92
CA PHE A 756 3.06 -55.18 19.97
C PHE A 756 2.66 -56.60 20.38
N SER A 757 1.40 -56.86 20.76
CA SER A 757 1.01 -58.16 21.35
C SER A 757 1.42 -59.36 20.50
N THR A 758 1.14 -59.32 19.19
CA THR A 758 1.50 -60.40 18.26
C THR A 758 3.02 -60.51 18.07
N ALA A 759 3.73 -59.38 18.01
CA ALA A 759 5.17 -59.35 17.89
C ALA A 759 5.83 -59.92 19.17
N ILE A 760 5.37 -59.51 20.35
CA ILE A 760 5.84 -59.95 21.66
C ILE A 760 5.56 -61.43 21.88
N ASP A 761 4.37 -61.93 21.56
CA ASP A 761 4.06 -63.36 21.63
C ASP A 761 5.00 -64.17 20.72
N THR A 762 5.33 -63.64 19.55
CA THR A 762 6.27 -64.28 18.61
C THR A 762 7.72 -64.21 19.11
N ILE A 763 8.14 -63.09 19.71
CA ILE A 763 9.48 -62.90 20.29
C ILE A 763 9.65 -63.80 21.51
N CYS A 764 8.77 -63.66 22.51
CA CYS A 764 8.89 -64.33 23.80
C CYS A 764 8.55 -65.82 23.72
N GLY A 765 7.55 -66.22 22.93
CA GLY A 765 7.17 -67.63 22.73
C GLY A 765 8.02 -68.37 21.70
N GLY A 766 8.89 -67.66 20.96
CA GLY A 766 9.72 -68.21 19.90
C GLY A 766 11.15 -68.57 20.32
N THR A 767 11.89 -69.18 19.39
CA THR A 767 13.30 -69.55 19.55
C THR A 767 14.27 -68.52 18.94
N SER A 768 13.77 -67.40 18.40
CA SER A 768 14.60 -66.43 17.67
C SER A 768 15.44 -65.58 18.62
N LYS A 769 16.75 -65.76 18.63
CA LYS A 769 17.67 -64.96 19.48
C LYS A 769 17.92 -63.57 18.91
N VAL A 770 17.99 -63.47 17.58
CA VAL A 770 18.23 -62.22 16.86
C VAL A 770 16.90 -61.62 16.44
N ILE A 771 16.62 -60.41 16.90
CA ILE A 771 15.45 -59.64 16.54
C ILE A 771 15.93 -58.42 15.77
N TYR A 772 15.42 -58.20 14.56
CA TYR A 772 15.66 -56.96 13.81
C TYR A 772 14.38 -56.14 13.81
N LEU A 773 14.40 -54.96 14.39
CA LEU A 773 13.29 -54.02 14.35
C LEU A 773 13.42 -53.14 13.10
N ALA A 774 12.51 -53.36 12.14
CA ALA A 774 12.29 -52.46 11.02
C ALA A 774 11.13 -51.50 11.39
N GLY A 775 11.44 -50.55 12.26
CA GLY A 775 10.50 -49.57 12.83
C GLY A 775 11.18 -48.24 13.09
N ARG A 776 10.55 -47.38 13.90
CA ARG A 776 11.03 -46.01 14.20
C ARG A 776 11.32 -45.83 15.69
N ALA A 777 12.10 -44.81 16.04
CA ALA A 777 12.53 -44.54 17.42
C ALA A 777 11.34 -44.32 18.39
N GLU A 778 10.26 -43.67 17.96
CA GLU A 778 9.13 -43.32 18.84
C GLU A 778 8.45 -44.54 19.50
N GLU A 779 8.55 -45.72 18.90
CA GLU A 779 7.91 -46.94 19.40
C GLU A 779 8.88 -47.89 20.12
N PHE A 780 10.18 -47.56 20.14
CA PHE A 780 11.23 -48.42 20.66
C PHE A 780 11.11 -48.66 22.17
N SER A 781 10.88 -47.60 22.95
CA SER A 781 10.72 -47.68 24.40
C SER A 781 9.49 -48.51 24.80
N ALA A 782 8.41 -48.44 24.02
CA ALA A 782 7.23 -49.27 24.22
C ALA A 782 7.50 -50.75 23.94
N LEU A 783 8.27 -51.06 22.88
CA LEU A 783 8.72 -52.43 22.59
C LEU A 783 9.55 -53.00 23.74
N LEU A 784 10.56 -52.26 24.22
CA LEU A 784 11.42 -52.71 25.32
C LEU A 784 10.65 -52.90 26.62
N SER A 785 9.72 -51.99 26.93
CA SER A 785 8.83 -52.10 28.08
C SER A 785 7.93 -53.34 28.01
N SER A 786 7.45 -53.66 26.80
CA SER A 786 6.64 -54.86 26.56
C SER A 786 7.45 -56.16 26.69
N ILE A 787 8.73 -56.15 26.29
CA ILE A 787 9.66 -57.28 26.52
C ILE A 787 9.91 -57.47 28.02
N ALA A 788 10.21 -56.39 28.74
CA ALA A 788 10.48 -56.43 30.18
C ALA A 788 9.27 -56.88 31.01
N GLY A 789 8.07 -56.44 30.61
CA GLY A 789 6.81 -56.78 31.29
C GLY A 789 6.31 -58.21 31.06
N ASN A 790 6.88 -58.94 30.08
CA ASN A 790 6.45 -60.28 29.75
C ASN A 790 7.37 -61.35 30.40
N GLY A 791 6.86 -62.06 31.40
CA GLY A 791 7.62 -63.09 32.12
C GLY A 791 8.13 -64.26 31.27
N SER A 792 7.60 -64.46 30.05
CA SER A 792 8.13 -65.45 29.09
C SER A 792 9.36 -64.95 28.32
N CYS A 793 9.70 -63.67 28.41
CA CYS A 793 10.81 -63.04 27.67
C CYS A 793 12.15 -63.02 28.43
N GLY A 794 12.39 -63.96 29.36
CA GLY A 794 13.60 -63.96 30.21
C GLY A 794 14.90 -64.45 29.56
N ARG A 795 14.89 -64.83 28.28
CA ARG A 795 16.09 -65.30 27.57
C ARG A 795 16.93 -64.13 26.99
N PRO A 796 18.24 -64.32 26.76
CA PRO A 796 19.04 -63.31 26.07
C PRO A 796 18.54 -63.05 24.64
N LEU A 797 18.43 -61.78 24.28
CA LEU A 797 18.02 -61.29 22.96
C LEU A 797 19.05 -60.31 22.41
N ASP A 798 19.37 -60.44 21.12
CA ASP A 798 20.12 -59.42 20.38
C ASP A 798 19.12 -58.64 19.53
N LEU A 799 18.93 -57.37 19.81
CA LEU A 799 18.02 -56.46 19.09
C LEU A 799 18.82 -55.55 18.17
N LEU A 800 18.59 -55.67 16.87
CA LEU A 800 19.17 -54.83 15.82
C LEU A 800 18.14 -53.83 15.33
N THR A 801 18.54 -52.61 14.99
CA THR A 801 17.69 -51.61 14.34
C THR A 801 18.51 -50.61 13.53
N GLY A 802 17.87 -49.89 12.61
CA GLY A 802 18.50 -48.89 11.76
C GLY A 802 18.90 -47.60 12.46
N ASP A 803 19.33 -46.65 11.61
CA ASP A 803 19.73 -45.28 11.94
C ASP A 803 18.70 -44.46 12.74
N ASP A 804 17.40 -44.68 12.54
CA ASP A 804 16.36 -43.89 13.19
C ASP A 804 16.46 -43.85 14.73
N LEU A 805 17.12 -44.84 15.34
CA LEU A 805 17.33 -44.95 16.79
C LEU A 805 18.27 -43.88 17.38
N THR A 806 19.07 -43.20 16.55
CA THR A 806 19.96 -42.10 17.00
C THR A 806 19.20 -40.95 17.65
N LYS A 807 17.88 -40.86 17.44
CA LYS A 807 17.01 -39.86 18.06
C LYS A 807 16.77 -40.06 19.56
N LEU A 808 17.05 -41.25 20.10
CA LEU A 808 16.80 -41.58 21.50
C LEU A 808 17.97 -41.20 22.41
N ASP A 809 17.65 -40.68 23.59
CA ASP A 809 18.63 -40.46 24.66
C ASP A 809 18.66 -41.69 25.59
N PHE A 810 19.76 -42.45 25.51
CA PHE A 810 20.03 -43.63 26.33
C PHE A 810 20.54 -43.29 27.74
N ASP A 811 21.11 -42.11 27.95
CA ASP A 811 21.69 -41.73 29.24
C ASP A 811 20.62 -41.24 30.22
N THR A 812 19.52 -40.64 29.73
CA THR A 812 18.51 -40.00 30.57
C THR A 812 17.11 -40.63 30.50
N SER A 813 16.69 -41.15 29.35
CA SER A 813 15.26 -41.40 29.09
C SER A 813 14.91 -42.81 28.60
N THR A 814 15.86 -43.54 28.02
CA THR A 814 15.61 -44.86 27.43
C THR A 814 16.12 -46.00 28.31
N SER A 815 15.24 -46.85 28.83
CA SER A 815 15.62 -48.02 29.64
C SER A 815 15.76 -49.26 28.75
N VAL A 816 16.89 -49.97 28.89
CA VAL A 816 17.14 -51.25 28.18
C VAL A 816 17.15 -52.42 29.17
N PRO A 817 16.30 -53.46 28.98
CA PRO A 817 16.29 -54.63 29.84
C PRO A 817 17.63 -55.37 29.84
N SER A 818 18.05 -55.90 30.98
CA SER A 818 19.37 -56.53 31.14
C SER A 818 19.58 -57.80 30.31
N ASN A 819 18.50 -58.43 29.83
CA ASN A 819 18.56 -59.58 28.93
C ASN A 819 18.51 -59.20 27.45
N VAL A 820 18.48 -57.91 27.10
CA VAL A 820 18.44 -57.40 25.72
C VAL A 820 19.72 -56.64 25.42
N GLN A 821 20.47 -57.10 24.43
CA GLN A 821 21.60 -56.39 23.86
C GLN A 821 21.13 -55.64 22.61
N VAL A 822 21.18 -54.31 22.63
CA VAL A 822 20.77 -53.47 21.51
C VAL A 822 21.98 -53.11 20.65
N TYR A 823 21.84 -53.18 19.34
CA TYR A 823 22.75 -52.59 18.36
C TYR A 823 21.98 -51.77 17.34
N PHE A 824 22.52 -50.62 16.97
CA PHE A 824 21.91 -49.76 15.95
C PHE A 824 22.95 -49.05 15.10
N ALA A 825 22.56 -48.71 13.87
CA ALA A 825 23.39 -47.93 12.98
C ALA A 825 23.27 -46.44 13.30
N ALA A 826 24.28 -45.67 12.96
CA ALA A 826 24.25 -44.22 12.90
C ALA A 826 24.90 -43.79 11.58
N LEU A 827 24.29 -42.81 10.92
CA LEU A 827 24.71 -42.35 9.60
C LEU A 827 26.04 -41.59 9.63
N ALA A 828 26.29 -40.85 10.72
CA ALA A 828 27.56 -40.21 10.97
C ALA A 828 27.82 -40.10 12.48
N ASP A 829 29.09 -40.14 12.87
CA ASP A 829 29.55 -39.67 14.18
C ASP A 829 30.82 -38.85 13.90
N PRO A 830 30.76 -37.51 13.96
CA PRO A 830 31.92 -36.67 13.68
C PRO A 830 33.07 -36.87 14.69
N ALA A 831 32.78 -37.33 15.91
CA ALA A 831 33.81 -37.65 16.89
C ALA A 831 34.62 -38.90 16.51
N VAL A 832 34.03 -39.81 15.73
CA VAL A 832 34.66 -41.05 15.27
C VAL A 832 35.20 -40.90 13.85
N THR A 833 34.37 -40.43 12.93
CA THR A 833 34.63 -40.42 11.48
C THR A 833 35.14 -39.08 10.95
N GLY A 834 34.86 -37.99 11.66
CA GLY A 834 35.07 -36.61 11.21
C GLY A 834 36.16 -35.84 11.96
N GLN A 835 37.06 -36.49 12.69
CA GLN A 835 38.07 -35.80 13.52
C GLN A 835 39.00 -34.85 12.73
N GLN A 836 39.13 -35.06 11.42
CA GLN A 836 39.94 -34.22 10.54
C GLN A 836 39.11 -33.17 9.80
N SER A 837 37.78 -33.15 10.03
CA SER A 837 36.87 -32.30 9.29
C SER A 837 36.92 -30.84 9.70
N ALA A 838 36.62 -29.98 8.73
CA ALA A 838 36.51 -28.55 8.94
C ALA A 838 35.34 -28.16 9.86
N LEU A 839 34.33 -29.03 10.00
CA LEU A 839 33.19 -28.82 10.90
C LEU A 839 33.66 -28.48 12.32
N LEU A 840 34.66 -29.21 12.84
CA LEU A 840 35.22 -29.01 14.18
C LEU A 840 35.95 -27.66 14.35
N ASN A 841 36.40 -27.07 13.25
CA ASN A 841 37.02 -25.75 13.23
C ASN A 841 35.96 -24.66 13.01
N SER A 842 34.94 -24.94 12.21
CA SER A 842 33.86 -23.99 11.90
C SER A 842 33.06 -23.58 13.13
N GLU A 843 32.93 -24.46 14.13
CA GLU A 843 32.29 -24.13 15.40
C GLU A 843 33.07 -23.10 16.22
N GLN A 844 34.41 -23.11 16.14
CA GLN A 844 35.25 -22.11 16.80
C GLN A 844 35.10 -20.73 16.14
N ASP A 845 34.82 -20.71 14.83
CA ASP A 845 34.58 -19.50 14.05
C ASP A 845 33.16 -18.93 14.24
N VAL A 846 32.26 -19.65 14.94
CA VAL A 846 30.85 -19.28 15.12
C VAL A 846 30.54 -19.01 16.60
N PRO A 847 30.81 -17.79 17.09
CA PRO A 847 30.58 -17.45 18.50
C PRO A 847 29.12 -17.66 18.93
N GLN A 848 28.15 -17.53 18.01
CA GLN A 848 26.72 -17.62 18.32
C GLN A 848 26.27 -18.99 18.87
N LEU A 849 26.87 -20.09 18.39
CA LEU A 849 26.62 -21.44 18.91
C LEU A 849 27.39 -21.68 20.22
N SER A 850 28.59 -21.13 20.34
CA SER A 850 29.43 -21.26 21.55
C SER A 850 28.94 -20.43 22.75
N GLU A 851 28.35 -19.23 22.52
CA GLU A 851 27.81 -18.34 23.56
C GLU A 851 26.61 -18.94 24.29
N HIS A 852 25.90 -19.87 23.64
CA HIS A 852 24.77 -20.61 24.21
C HIS A 852 25.19 -21.95 24.85
N ASN A 853 26.49 -22.16 25.11
CA ASN A 853 27.03 -23.31 25.84
C ASN A 853 27.57 -22.92 27.23
N PRO A 854 26.78 -23.05 28.31
CA PRO A 854 27.22 -22.70 29.66
C PRO A 854 28.36 -23.58 30.23
N ARG A 855 28.67 -24.74 29.63
CA ARG A 855 29.82 -25.59 30.04
C ARG A 855 31.16 -25.11 29.49
N ALA A 856 31.17 -24.33 28.40
CA ALA A 856 32.39 -23.79 27.79
C ALA A 856 33.05 -22.67 28.61
N SER A 857 32.29 -22.02 29.51
CA SER A 857 32.79 -20.91 30.34
C SER A 857 33.73 -21.31 31.49
N GLY A 858 34.02 -22.61 31.68
CA GLY A 858 34.76 -23.09 32.85
C GLY A 858 35.83 -24.14 32.53
N LYS A 859 37.09 -23.69 32.44
CA LYS A 859 38.36 -24.44 32.40
C LYS A 859 38.85 -24.87 31.01
N ASN A 860 40.15 -24.67 30.86
CA ASN A 860 41.00 -24.90 29.70
C ASN A 860 41.19 -26.42 29.45
N THR A 861 40.15 -27.08 28.96
CA THR A 861 40.16 -28.49 28.49
C THR A 861 39.60 -28.53 27.07
N ASP A 862 40.25 -29.29 26.19
CA ASP A 862 39.99 -29.44 24.75
C ASP A 862 38.53 -29.21 24.34
N LEU A 863 38.20 -27.95 24.03
CA LEU A 863 36.86 -27.48 23.67
C LEU A 863 36.21 -28.29 22.51
N PRO A 864 36.95 -28.72 21.47
CA PRO A 864 36.40 -29.56 20.40
C PRO A 864 35.91 -30.92 20.90
N ALA A 865 36.62 -31.54 21.85
CA ALA A 865 36.27 -32.86 22.36
C ALA A 865 35.05 -32.81 23.29
N ALA A 866 34.86 -31.70 24.02
CA ALA A 866 33.72 -31.50 24.90
C ALA A 866 32.42 -31.20 24.14
N ILE A 867 32.49 -30.56 22.97
CA ILE A 867 31.34 -30.25 22.12
C ILE A 867 30.94 -31.47 21.27
N LEU A 868 31.92 -32.22 20.76
CA LEU A 868 31.69 -33.49 20.04
C LEU A 868 31.05 -34.58 20.89
N SER A 869 31.16 -34.49 22.21
CA SER A 869 30.49 -35.39 23.16
C SER A 869 29.10 -34.90 23.59
N GLU A 870 28.54 -33.88 22.92
CA GLU A 870 27.22 -33.35 23.25
C GLU A 870 26.13 -34.02 22.39
N PRO A 871 24.96 -34.36 22.95
CA PRO A 871 23.90 -35.13 22.28
C PRO A 871 23.37 -34.56 20.95
N MET A 872 23.67 -33.30 20.61
CA MET A 872 23.27 -32.65 19.37
C MET A 872 24.18 -32.98 18.16
N PHE A 873 25.38 -33.53 18.41
CA PHE A 873 26.33 -33.94 17.37
C PHE A 873 26.42 -35.46 17.22
N GLU A 874 25.86 -36.20 18.19
CA GLU A 874 25.95 -37.67 18.25
C GLU A 874 25.11 -38.39 17.19
N ASP A 875 24.03 -37.77 16.69
CA ASP A 875 23.13 -38.42 15.72
C ASP A 875 23.62 -38.31 14.26
N GLY A 876 24.60 -37.44 14.01
CA GLY A 876 25.22 -37.21 12.70
C GLY A 876 24.41 -36.32 11.74
N THR A 877 23.19 -35.92 12.10
CA THR A 877 22.27 -35.20 11.21
C THR A 877 22.82 -33.81 10.84
N LEU A 878 23.36 -33.10 11.84
CA LEU A 878 24.02 -31.81 11.63
C LEU A 878 25.25 -31.94 10.71
N SER A 879 26.06 -32.99 10.94
CA SER A 879 27.25 -33.28 10.14
C SER A 879 26.91 -33.49 8.67
N LEU A 880 25.83 -34.22 8.37
CA LEU A 880 25.37 -34.46 7.01
C LEU A 880 24.87 -33.17 6.34
N GLY A 881 24.18 -32.29 7.08
CA GLY A 881 23.76 -30.97 6.56
C GLY A 881 24.94 -30.05 6.21
N TYR A 882 25.99 -30.08 7.03
CA TYR A 882 27.24 -29.36 6.77
C TYR A 882 27.94 -29.91 5.51
N GLU A 883 28.17 -31.22 5.49
CA GLU A 883 28.85 -31.93 4.41
C GLU A 883 28.15 -31.75 3.06
N ALA A 884 26.82 -31.91 3.02
CA ALA A 884 26.04 -31.70 1.80
C ALA A 884 26.22 -30.29 1.21
N THR A 885 26.34 -29.29 2.07
CA THR A 885 26.51 -27.89 1.66
C THR A 885 27.93 -27.62 1.17
N GLU A 886 28.94 -28.15 1.86
CA GLU A 886 30.36 -28.05 1.46
C GLU A 886 30.61 -28.75 0.11
N VAL A 887 30.06 -29.94 -0.08
CA VAL A 887 30.19 -30.73 -1.32
C VAL A 887 29.65 -29.96 -2.53
N VAL A 888 28.50 -29.28 -2.38
CA VAL A 888 27.94 -28.43 -3.44
C VAL A 888 28.86 -27.25 -3.74
N GLN A 889 29.43 -26.62 -2.71
CA GLN A 889 30.34 -25.49 -2.89
C GLN A 889 31.63 -25.91 -3.60
N ASN A 890 32.22 -27.02 -3.19
CA ASN A 890 33.41 -27.55 -3.82
C ASN A 890 33.15 -27.91 -5.29
N ALA A 891 32.00 -28.52 -5.59
CA ALA A 891 31.59 -28.79 -6.96
C ALA A 891 31.39 -27.48 -7.75
N ALA A 892 30.82 -26.44 -7.12
CA ALA A 892 30.64 -25.14 -7.76
C ALA A 892 31.95 -24.44 -8.08
N ASP A 893 32.90 -24.46 -7.16
CA ASP A 893 34.24 -23.91 -7.38
C ASP A 893 34.98 -24.68 -8.49
N SER A 894 35.05 -26.00 -8.35
CA SER A 894 35.71 -26.88 -9.33
C SER A 894 35.12 -26.77 -10.74
N ALA A 895 33.82 -26.52 -10.84
CA ALA A 895 33.13 -26.33 -12.12
C ALA A 895 33.27 -24.91 -12.70
N GLY A 896 33.80 -23.95 -11.93
CA GLY A 896 33.73 -22.52 -12.27
C GLY A 896 32.28 -22.08 -12.50
N ALA A 897 31.37 -22.48 -11.62
CA ALA A 897 29.92 -22.43 -11.83
C ALA A 897 29.38 -21.03 -12.17
N VAL A 898 30.00 -19.99 -11.63
CA VAL A 898 29.64 -18.58 -11.89
C VAL A 898 29.78 -18.22 -13.38
N ASP A 899 30.76 -18.80 -14.06
CA ASP A 899 31.06 -18.53 -15.48
C ASP A 899 30.46 -19.59 -16.42
N HIS A 900 30.09 -20.76 -15.91
CA HIS A 900 29.77 -21.95 -16.73
C HIS A 900 28.32 -22.46 -16.59
N GLY A 901 27.39 -21.59 -16.18
CA GLY A 901 25.96 -21.92 -16.21
C GLY A 901 25.42 -22.58 -14.93
N TYR A 902 26.07 -22.31 -13.78
CA TYR A 902 25.60 -22.62 -12.43
C TYR A 902 25.12 -24.07 -12.26
N ARG A 903 23.81 -24.29 -12.12
CA ARG A 903 23.20 -25.59 -11.81
C ARG A 903 23.68 -26.76 -12.67
N TYR A 904 23.84 -26.56 -13.98
CA TYR A 904 24.25 -27.66 -14.87
C TYR A 904 25.73 -28.01 -14.69
N ALA A 905 26.57 -27.00 -14.43
CA ALA A 905 27.98 -27.19 -14.16
C ALA A 905 28.19 -27.87 -12.81
N VAL A 906 27.47 -27.42 -11.77
CA VAL A 906 27.46 -28.03 -10.44
C VAL A 906 27.00 -29.48 -10.51
N LEU A 907 25.85 -29.76 -11.15
CA LEU A 907 25.33 -31.11 -11.31
C LEU A 907 26.32 -32.05 -12.02
N ALA A 908 26.96 -31.58 -13.10
CA ALA A 908 27.95 -32.37 -13.82
C ALA A 908 29.21 -32.62 -12.99
N GLN A 909 29.65 -31.63 -12.21
CA GLN A 909 30.85 -31.72 -11.39
C GLN A 909 30.65 -32.58 -10.14
N LEU A 910 29.45 -32.57 -9.54
CA LEU A 910 29.11 -33.44 -8.41
C LEU A 910 29.38 -34.92 -8.72
N ARG A 911 29.16 -35.37 -9.96
CA ARG A 911 29.46 -36.75 -10.41
C ARG A 911 30.95 -37.09 -10.47
N ARG A 912 31.83 -36.13 -10.19
CA ARG A 912 33.29 -36.30 -10.15
C ARG A 912 33.87 -35.84 -8.82
N THR A 913 33.02 -35.52 -7.85
CA THR A 913 33.47 -34.99 -6.57
C THR A 913 33.96 -36.13 -5.71
N VAL A 914 35.23 -36.02 -5.30
CA VAL A 914 35.84 -36.85 -4.25
C VAL A 914 36.45 -35.90 -3.22
N LEU A 915 35.92 -35.90 -2.01
CA LEU A 915 36.37 -35.05 -0.92
C LEU A 915 36.80 -35.89 0.27
N ALA A 916 38.00 -35.59 0.78
CA ALA A 916 38.51 -36.14 2.03
C ALA A 916 38.16 -35.21 3.19
N ASN A 917 38.40 -35.69 4.41
CA ASN A 917 38.27 -34.90 5.64
C ASN A 917 36.86 -34.31 5.82
N GLN A 918 35.84 -35.06 5.41
CA GLN A 918 34.45 -34.70 5.64
C GLN A 918 33.97 -35.28 6.98
N PRO A 919 32.88 -34.78 7.57
CA PRO A 919 32.33 -35.32 8.80
C PRO A 919 32.08 -36.83 8.79
N THR A 920 31.69 -37.41 7.64
CA THR A 920 31.52 -38.88 7.46
C THR A 920 32.79 -39.61 6.98
N GLY A 921 33.91 -38.89 6.85
CA GLY A 921 35.17 -39.39 6.29
C GLY A 921 35.42 -38.88 4.86
N TRP A 922 35.02 -39.66 3.85
CA TRP A 922 35.14 -39.26 2.44
C TRP A 922 33.79 -39.13 1.76
N VAL A 923 33.61 -38.10 0.93
CA VAL A 923 32.52 -38.09 -0.06
C VAL A 923 33.10 -38.58 -1.37
N ASP A 924 32.57 -39.66 -1.94
CA ASP A 924 33.00 -40.19 -3.24
C ASP A 924 31.80 -40.41 -4.16
N PHE A 925 31.47 -39.39 -4.94
CA PHE A 925 30.43 -39.46 -5.95
C PHE A 925 30.96 -39.88 -7.34
N GLU A 926 32.27 -39.96 -7.52
CA GLU A 926 32.89 -40.41 -8.76
C GLU A 926 32.60 -41.90 -9.02
N HIS A 927 32.65 -42.71 -7.96
CA HIS A 927 32.40 -44.14 -8.05
C HIS A 927 30.93 -44.52 -7.82
N PHE A 928 30.07 -43.56 -7.53
CA PHE A 928 28.63 -43.82 -7.46
C PHE A 928 28.10 -44.12 -8.86
N PRO A 929 27.32 -45.21 -9.02
CA PRO A 929 26.69 -45.48 -10.29
C PRO A 929 25.78 -44.30 -10.68
N GLN A 930 25.72 -43.99 -11.97
CA GLN A 930 24.77 -42.97 -12.47
C GLN A 930 23.32 -43.39 -12.21
N ILE A 931 23.07 -44.70 -12.30
CA ILE A 931 21.81 -45.39 -12.04
C ILE A 931 22.19 -46.70 -11.35
N GLY A 932 21.78 -46.86 -10.10
CA GLY A 932 21.99 -48.05 -9.28
C GLY A 932 22.16 -47.72 -7.80
N THR A 933 22.30 -48.75 -6.97
CA THR A 933 22.51 -48.55 -5.53
C THR A 933 23.91 -48.02 -5.26
N ALA A 934 24.01 -46.83 -4.67
CA ALA A 934 25.27 -46.28 -4.18
C ALA A 934 25.80 -47.12 -3.01
N THR A 935 27.12 -47.27 -2.93
CA THR A 935 27.78 -48.04 -1.86
C THR A 935 29.07 -47.37 -1.46
N GLY A 936 29.52 -47.63 -0.23
CA GLY A 936 30.75 -47.11 0.33
C GLY A 936 30.51 -45.88 1.20
N HIS A 937 29.32 -45.69 1.73
CA HIS A 937 29.04 -44.64 2.71
C HIS A 937 29.68 -44.94 4.07
N GLY A 938 29.80 -43.90 4.89
CA GLY A 938 30.25 -44.02 6.27
C GLY A 938 29.16 -44.66 7.12
N ILE A 939 29.54 -45.59 8.00
CA ILE A 939 28.60 -46.23 8.93
C ILE A 939 29.26 -46.39 10.30
N VAL A 940 28.51 -46.04 11.33
CA VAL A 940 28.88 -46.29 12.73
C VAL A 940 27.87 -47.24 13.34
N ILE A 941 28.33 -48.27 14.05
CA ILE A 941 27.46 -49.19 14.79
C ILE A 941 27.69 -49.02 16.29
N TYR A 942 26.64 -48.63 17.01
CA TYR A 942 26.64 -48.60 18.47
C TYR A 942 26.04 -49.87 19.04
N GLY A 943 26.57 -50.27 20.19
CA GLY A 943 25.97 -51.24 21.08
C GLY A 943 25.60 -50.56 22.39
N VAL A 944 24.43 -50.85 22.95
CA VAL A 944 24.04 -50.33 24.27
C VAL A 944 24.58 -51.26 25.35
N THR A 945 25.40 -50.74 26.25
CA THR A 945 25.91 -51.46 27.42
C THR A 945 25.32 -50.90 28.70
N HIS A 946 25.44 -51.59 29.83
CA HIS A 946 25.07 -51.04 31.14
C HIS A 946 26.33 -50.60 31.89
N SER A 947 26.29 -49.41 32.49
CA SER A 947 27.31 -48.93 33.42
C SER A 947 27.30 -49.75 34.72
N ASP A 948 28.33 -49.55 35.56
CA ASP A 948 28.39 -50.18 36.89
C ASP A 948 27.20 -49.80 37.80
N GLU A 949 26.53 -48.66 37.52
CA GLU A 949 25.31 -48.21 38.19
C GLU A 949 24.02 -48.76 37.55
N GLY A 950 24.14 -49.62 36.53
CA GLY A 950 23.01 -50.23 35.82
C GLY A 950 22.31 -49.32 34.80
N LYS A 951 22.88 -48.16 34.48
CA LYS A 951 22.34 -47.24 33.46
C LYS A 951 22.80 -47.66 32.06
N PRO A 952 21.94 -47.63 31.03
CA PRO A 952 22.38 -47.86 29.66
C PRO A 952 23.34 -46.74 29.22
N THR A 953 24.36 -47.11 28.46
CA THR A 953 25.36 -46.22 27.87
C THR A 953 25.72 -46.70 26.47
N LEU A 954 25.98 -45.76 25.57
CA LEU A 954 26.39 -46.08 24.20
C LEU A 954 27.87 -46.51 24.15
N LYS A 955 28.15 -47.57 23.41
CA LYS A 955 29.49 -48.06 23.13
C LYS A 955 29.69 -48.25 21.64
N LEU A 956 30.69 -47.58 21.07
CA LEU A 956 31.13 -47.81 19.70
C LEU A 956 31.55 -49.28 19.52
N THR A 957 30.86 -49.99 18.63
CA THR A 957 31.10 -51.43 18.37
C THR A 957 31.98 -51.63 17.13
N CYS A 958 31.64 -50.96 16.04
CA CYS A 958 32.48 -50.87 14.85
C CYS A 958 32.16 -49.59 14.07
N ASP A 959 33.08 -49.18 13.21
CA ASP A 959 32.93 -48.07 12.29
C ASP A 959 33.46 -48.45 10.89
N THR A 960 33.06 -47.67 9.89
CA THR A 960 33.64 -47.68 8.55
C THR A 960 33.57 -46.26 8.01
N LEU A 961 34.71 -45.71 7.59
CA LEU A 961 34.74 -44.42 6.90
C LEU A 961 34.17 -44.59 5.49
N SER A 962 33.42 -43.58 5.07
CA SER A 962 32.97 -43.48 3.69
C SER A 962 34.18 -43.52 2.72
N GLY A 963 34.01 -44.07 1.51
CA GLY A 963 35.01 -44.14 0.45
C GLY A 963 36.14 -45.18 0.59
N MET A 964 36.18 -45.99 1.65
CA MET A 964 37.25 -47.00 1.81
C MET A 964 37.07 -48.26 0.93
N ARG A 965 37.29 -48.12 -0.38
CA ARG A 965 37.70 -49.24 -1.26
C ARG A 965 39.12 -49.01 -1.78
N SER A 966 40.11 -49.51 -1.04
CA SER A 966 41.46 -49.84 -1.55
C SER A 966 42.10 -48.81 -2.49
N LEU A 967 42.21 -47.55 -2.07
CA LEU A 967 43.31 -46.74 -2.57
C LEU A 967 44.60 -47.39 -2.04
N LYS A 968 45.49 -47.83 -2.94
CA LYS A 968 46.81 -48.39 -2.61
C LYS A 968 47.39 -47.60 -1.44
N ALA A 969 47.71 -48.30 -0.35
CA ALA A 969 48.35 -47.74 0.82
C ALA A 969 49.44 -46.75 0.41
N ALA A 970 49.20 -45.46 0.65
CA ALA A 970 50.26 -44.48 0.62
C ALA A 970 51.27 -44.88 1.71
N PRO A 971 52.58 -44.80 1.44
CA PRO A 971 53.59 -45.17 2.44
C PRO A 971 53.44 -44.25 3.65
N ALA A 972 53.32 -44.86 4.84
CA ALA A 972 53.20 -44.16 6.10
C ALA A 972 54.34 -43.13 6.25
N PRO A 973 54.07 -41.89 6.68
CA PRO A 973 55.13 -40.96 7.01
C PRO A 973 55.94 -41.49 8.20
N ALA A 974 57.26 -41.34 8.10
CA ALA A 974 58.22 -41.86 9.06
C ALA A 974 57.97 -41.36 10.49
N ALA A 975 58.11 -42.28 11.45
CA ALA A 975 57.92 -42.06 12.87
C ALA A 975 58.84 -40.97 13.46
N ALA A 976 58.27 -40.19 14.38
CA ALA A 976 58.99 -39.43 15.41
C ALA A 976 58.38 -39.76 16.79
N PRO A 977 59.14 -39.63 17.89
CA PRO A 977 59.13 -40.64 18.96
C PRO A 977 58.11 -40.41 20.08
N SER A 978 57.61 -41.56 20.56
CA SER A 978 57.01 -41.92 21.86
C SER A 978 56.76 -40.83 22.91
N GLY A 979 55.50 -40.72 23.34
CA GLY A 979 55.10 -40.08 24.59
C GLY A 979 53.69 -40.47 25.06
N SER A 980 53.63 -41.31 26.10
CA SER A 980 52.49 -41.67 26.96
C SER A 980 51.39 -42.60 26.41
N SER A 981 51.26 -43.72 27.12
CA SER A 981 50.28 -44.79 26.97
C SER A 981 49.02 -44.52 27.79
N ALA A 982 47.87 -44.50 27.13
CA ALA A 982 46.59 -44.89 27.72
C ALA A 982 45.88 -45.79 26.70
N GLY A 983 45.57 -47.01 27.08
CA GLY A 983 45.09 -48.06 26.19
C GLY A 983 43.73 -47.73 25.56
N LYS A 984 43.72 -47.40 24.27
CA LYS A 984 42.54 -47.49 23.42
C LYS A 984 42.44 -48.93 22.91
N GLY A 985 41.39 -49.65 23.33
CA GLY A 985 41.05 -50.94 22.74
C GLY A 985 40.81 -50.76 21.24
N SER A 986 41.40 -51.62 20.42
CA SER A 986 41.24 -51.57 18.96
C SER A 986 39.78 -51.77 18.57
N VAL A 987 39.11 -50.71 18.11
CA VAL A 987 37.81 -50.79 17.44
C VAL A 987 38.01 -51.54 16.12
N GLY A 988 37.17 -52.53 15.84
CA GLY A 988 37.24 -53.31 14.61
C GLY A 988 36.48 -52.62 13.48
N THR A 989 36.98 -52.71 12.25
CA THR A 989 36.25 -52.21 11.06
C THR A 989 35.01 -53.07 10.77
N CYS A 990 33.90 -52.45 10.37
CA CYS A 990 32.68 -53.18 9.95
C CYS A 990 32.82 -53.92 8.59
N ASP A 991 34.02 -54.43 8.25
CA ASP A 991 34.36 -54.96 6.91
C ASP A 991 33.48 -56.17 6.51
N PRO A 992 32.68 -56.05 5.44
CA PRO A 992 31.81 -57.13 4.95
C PRO A 992 32.56 -58.37 4.44
N ARG A 993 33.89 -58.30 4.21
CA ARG A 993 34.68 -59.45 3.70
C ARG A 993 35.07 -60.48 4.75
N ARG A 994 34.86 -60.23 6.06
CA ARG A 994 35.17 -61.21 7.11
C ARG A 994 34.23 -62.43 7.16
N VAL A 995 33.22 -62.49 6.30
CA VAL A 995 32.27 -63.61 6.22
C VAL A 995 32.72 -64.74 5.28
N THR A 996 33.76 -64.53 4.45
CA THR A 996 34.35 -65.58 3.62
C THR A 996 35.71 -66.00 4.17
N GLY A 997 35.72 -66.94 5.11
CA GLY A 997 36.91 -67.60 5.64
C GLY A 997 36.57 -68.99 6.13
#